data_AF-F7SAB3-F1
#
_entry.id   AF-F7SAB3-F1
#
_cell.length_a   1.000
_cell.length_b   1.000
_cell.length_c   1.000
_cell.angle_alpha   90.00
_cell.angle_beta   90.00
_cell.angle_gamma   90.00
#
_symmetry.space_group_name_H-M   'P 1'
#
loop_
_entity.id
_entity.type
_entity.pdbx_description
1 polymer ?
#
loop_
_entity_poly.entity_id
_entity_poly.type
_entity_poly.pdbx_seq_one_letter_code
_entity_poly.pdbx_strand_id
1 'polypeptide(L)'
;PLTIAGTLSVASGGNIVLSANGMDLAGGTILANSGAVTLAPLSFDTIALGGTSTTALDLSNQLLNAIGANSLQIGTVQTGLIENDGSISLSIPNILMDAGTININQPFLAQHSSLIVQAGGEFTGNGGITVAALGAAASLVALTGSNSITTLGSISAAGSFTLDDNAPLTIAGPFTATNASITNTGSLDITGSFNATDASLAASDIRINANLDATTLSLDANAGTITNAGSVTGYVTASNLDATASLVALTGSNSITTLGSISAGSFTLDDNAPLTIAGSFNATNASFADTSAGGLDIAGQVSLASLLALSATSGSITSSGTGSISAPTLDAAASLVALTGSNVITTLGSINVGTFTLDDNAPLTIAGSLVAQRAAISAADLTIPGVILVDGALSLATSGTISETGTIDPTLLQIAGARDVLLTGSNTIDALGSVSVPLGNLALVDQVPLTVNGPVYALNISLDSPAMYIPGAINTPGTLGLGYGPISGNGPITAATLTSNSAVTGDVALTGTDNVIGTLGGFDAAGHLFALTDATALTVAGPVSAKALTITATGQITLDGADGGSFSIGGQFLPTYVYNGLSPRNGIDSVLQVIANGAPANGIVQTGQFNIDTGSLQGQPNTLFMLLPDGADAKFNDLNARSTDLAISLINGYAQGTLYLHYLLVAGGLNGQTAFVGQIAGLAGSAAAHNGKVVPVPGSSYRFNSCIIGSVSCTVLPVAIVPERNPLDDFDISPRRRRKLDANVRLPGVAAKDY
;
A
#
# COMPACT_ATOMS: atom_id res chain seq x y z
N PRO A 1 -19.60 60.50 63.58
CA PRO A 1 -20.66 59.63 63.03
C PRO A 1 -21.72 60.50 62.36
N LEU A 2 -22.22 60.10 61.18
CA LEU A 2 -23.32 60.73 60.46
C LEU A 2 -24.61 59.97 60.79
N THR A 3 -25.57 60.61 61.43
CA THR A 3 -26.88 60.00 61.73
C THR A 3 -27.94 60.51 60.77
N ILE A 4 -28.63 59.61 60.08
CA ILE A 4 -29.68 59.92 59.10
C ILE A 4 -31.04 59.61 59.73
N ALA A 5 -31.71 60.66 60.23
CA ALA A 5 -33.01 60.55 60.91
C ALA A 5 -34.22 60.93 60.05
N GLY A 6 -34.00 61.40 58.82
CA GLY A 6 -35.05 61.81 57.88
C GLY A 6 -34.67 61.50 56.43
N THR A 7 -35.47 61.95 55.47
CA THR A 7 -35.20 61.72 54.04
C THR A 7 -34.16 62.72 53.52
N LEU A 8 -33.02 62.20 53.07
CA LEU A 8 -32.05 62.93 52.25
C LEU A 8 -32.32 62.61 50.79
N SER A 9 -32.93 63.55 50.05
CA SER A 9 -33.29 63.36 48.64
C SER A 9 -32.71 64.42 47.72
N VAL A 10 -32.32 64.01 46.52
CA VAL A 10 -31.96 64.91 45.42
C VAL A 10 -32.95 64.76 44.26
N ALA A 11 -32.96 65.73 43.35
CA ALA A 11 -33.77 65.64 42.13
C ALA A 11 -33.35 64.43 41.27
N SER A 12 -34.23 63.99 40.37
CA SER A 12 -33.94 62.85 39.48
C SER A 12 -32.62 63.04 38.72
N GLY A 13 -31.77 62.02 38.74
CA GLY A 13 -30.41 62.07 38.15
C GLY A 13 -29.36 62.81 38.99
N GLY A 14 -29.73 63.39 40.13
CA GLY A 14 -28.80 63.99 41.07
C GLY A 14 -28.00 62.95 41.85
N ASN A 15 -26.79 63.31 42.29
CA ASN A 15 -25.91 62.43 43.04
C ASN A 15 -25.78 62.86 44.50
N ILE A 16 -25.65 61.90 45.40
CA ILE A 16 -25.39 62.11 46.83
C ILE A 16 -24.03 61.47 47.16
N VAL A 17 -23.11 62.24 47.73
CA VAL A 17 -21.81 61.75 48.20
C VAL A 17 -21.72 61.96 49.70
N LEU A 18 -21.50 60.88 50.45
CA LEU A 18 -21.39 60.89 51.91
C LEU A 18 -20.01 60.37 52.31
N SER A 19 -19.26 61.19 53.04
CA SER A 19 -17.97 60.80 53.62
C SER A 19 -18.02 60.92 55.14
N ALA A 20 -17.81 59.81 55.85
CA ALA A 20 -17.88 59.79 57.31
C ALA A 20 -17.02 58.66 57.92
N ASN A 21 -16.72 58.76 59.21
CA ASN A 21 -16.09 57.69 60.00
C ASN A 21 -17.12 56.82 60.73
N GLY A 22 -18.31 56.64 60.15
CA GLY A 22 -19.42 55.91 60.76
C GLY A 22 -20.74 56.54 60.34
N MET A 23 -21.68 55.71 59.91
CA MET A 23 -23.01 56.11 59.45
C MET A 23 -24.07 55.27 60.16
N ASP A 24 -25.10 55.92 60.68
CA ASP A 24 -26.20 55.26 61.39
C ASP A 24 -27.56 55.71 60.84
N LEU A 25 -28.50 54.77 60.74
CA LEU A 25 -29.85 55.01 60.23
C LEU A 25 -30.84 55.09 61.39
N ALA A 26 -31.25 56.31 61.75
CA ALA A 26 -32.25 56.58 62.78
C ALA A 26 -33.66 56.75 62.18
N GLY A 27 -34.05 55.84 61.26
CA GLY A 27 -35.35 55.86 60.56
C GLY A 27 -35.43 56.73 59.31
N GLY A 28 -34.29 57.27 58.82
CA GLY A 28 -34.23 58.04 57.58
C GLY A 28 -34.21 57.22 56.28
N THR A 29 -34.08 57.90 55.14
CA THR A 29 -33.95 57.29 53.81
C THR A 29 -33.02 58.13 52.92
N ILE A 30 -32.28 57.51 52.00
CA ILE A 30 -31.45 58.22 51.02
C ILE A 30 -32.06 58.00 49.63
N LEU A 31 -32.48 59.06 48.95
CA LEU A 31 -33.16 58.98 47.65
C LEU A 31 -32.42 59.79 46.58
N ALA A 32 -31.77 59.07 45.67
CA ALA A 32 -31.17 59.60 44.45
C ALA A 32 -31.79 58.88 43.25
N ASN A 33 -33.09 59.11 43.02
CA ASN A 33 -33.83 58.45 41.94
C ASN A 33 -33.13 58.65 40.59
N SER A 34 -32.82 57.56 39.88
CA SER A 34 -32.05 57.57 38.62
C SER A 34 -30.64 58.17 38.71
N GLY A 35 -30.15 58.52 39.91
CA GLY A 35 -28.82 59.04 40.19
C GLY A 35 -27.97 58.07 41.01
N ALA A 36 -26.85 58.57 41.54
CA ALA A 36 -25.88 57.76 42.28
C ALA A 36 -25.79 58.17 43.76
N VAL A 37 -25.51 57.18 44.62
CA VAL A 37 -25.10 57.38 46.00
C VAL A 37 -23.67 56.86 46.16
N THR A 38 -22.76 57.69 46.65
CA THR A 38 -21.37 57.31 46.95
C THR A 38 -21.14 57.36 48.46
N LEU A 39 -20.65 56.27 49.03
CA LEU A 39 -20.30 56.14 50.44
C LEU A 39 -18.79 55.93 50.56
N ALA A 40 -18.11 56.82 51.28
CA ALA A 40 -16.67 56.75 51.46
C ALA A 40 -16.28 56.96 52.93
N PRO A 41 -15.19 56.33 53.40
CA PRO A 41 -14.63 56.67 54.71
C PRO A 41 -14.00 58.06 54.66
N LEU A 42 -14.06 58.80 55.78
CA LEU A 42 -13.36 60.09 55.89
C LEU A 42 -11.89 59.90 56.30
N SER A 43 -11.61 58.96 57.21
CA SER A 43 -10.25 58.67 57.69
C SER A 43 -9.98 57.20 58.04
N PHE A 44 -10.94 56.29 57.83
CA PHE A 44 -10.71 54.87 58.02
C PHE A 44 -10.21 54.24 56.73
N ASP A 45 -9.34 53.24 56.86
CA ASP A 45 -8.89 52.43 55.72
C ASP A 45 -9.84 51.25 55.46
N THR A 46 -10.77 50.94 56.38
CA THR A 46 -11.69 49.80 56.25
C THR A 46 -13.14 50.26 56.16
N ILE A 47 -13.91 49.63 55.27
CA ILE A 47 -15.37 49.72 55.17
C ILE A 47 -15.94 48.33 55.46
N ALA A 48 -16.77 48.23 56.51
CA ALA A 48 -17.43 46.99 56.90
C ALA A 48 -18.88 47.00 56.40
N LEU A 49 -19.24 46.02 55.58
CA LEU A 49 -20.59 45.87 55.03
C LEU A 49 -21.41 44.90 55.89
N GLY A 50 -22.62 45.31 56.25
CA GLY A 50 -23.58 44.47 56.99
C GLY A 50 -23.28 44.31 58.48
N GLY A 51 -22.22 44.98 58.97
CA GLY A 51 -21.64 44.77 60.28
C GLY A 51 -22.24 45.60 61.42
N THR A 52 -21.52 45.51 62.55
CA THR A 52 -21.63 46.35 63.76
C THR A 52 -20.24 46.88 64.14
N SER A 53 -19.35 47.07 63.15
CA SER A 53 -17.93 47.33 63.38
C SER A 53 -17.70 48.69 64.03
N THR A 54 -16.84 48.74 65.06
CA THR A 54 -16.48 50.00 65.73
C THR A 54 -15.17 50.61 65.24
N THR A 55 -14.43 49.90 64.38
CA THR A 55 -13.08 50.28 63.90
C THR A 55 -13.02 50.54 62.40
N ALA A 56 -14.16 50.48 61.72
CA ALA A 56 -14.30 50.70 60.28
C ALA A 56 -15.46 51.69 60.00
N LEU A 57 -15.58 52.13 58.75
CA LEU A 57 -16.86 52.70 58.30
C LEU A 57 -17.88 51.56 58.22
N ASP A 58 -18.71 51.44 59.25
CA ASP A 58 -19.76 50.44 59.33
C ASP A 58 -20.99 50.86 58.50
N LEU A 59 -21.35 50.01 57.54
CA LEU A 59 -22.50 50.18 56.65
C LEU A 59 -23.49 49.03 56.90
N SER A 60 -24.39 49.23 57.85
CA SER A 60 -25.38 48.22 58.23
C SER A 60 -26.34 47.87 57.09
N ASN A 61 -26.91 46.66 57.13
CA ASN A 61 -27.95 46.23 56.18
C ASN A 61 -29.19 47.15 56.18
N GLN A 62 -29.54 47.74 57.32
CA GLN A 62 -30.66 48.69 57.39
C GLN A 62 -30.34 49.96 56.60
N LEU A 63 -29.13 50.50 56.77
CA LEU A 63 -28.66 51.67 56.02
C LEU A 63 -28.62 51.39 54.51
N LEU A 64 -28.00 50.28 54.11
CA LEU A 64 -27.87 49.92 52.70
C LEU A 64 -29.22 49.72 52.01
N ASN A 65 -30.20 49.10 52.70
CA ASN A 65 -31.56 48.92 52.18
C ASN A 65 -32.40 50.21 52.16
N ALA A 66 -32.02 51.24 52.90
CA ALA A 66 -32.69 52.54 52.89
C ALA A 66 -32.27 53.44 51.72
N ILE A 67 -31.37 52.96 50.85
CA ILE A 67 -30.87 53.67 49.67
C ILE A 67 -31.74 53.35 48.45
N GLY A 68 -32.46 54.35 47.95
CA GLY A 68 -33.09 54.32 46.64
C GLY A 68 -32.24 55.05 45.60
N ALA A 69 -31.48 54.33 44.80
CA ALA A 69 -30.59 54.87 43.76
C ALA A 69 -30.53 53.97 42.53
N ASN A 70 -30.06 54.51 41.40
CA ASN A 70 -29.72 53.68 40.23
C ASN A 70 -28.29 53.11 40.33
N SER A 71 -27.40 53.81 41.03
CA SER A 71 -26.03 53.39 41.28
C SER A 71 -25.66 53.60 42.75
N LEU A 72 -24.99 52.61 43.34
CA LEU A 72 -24.37 52.70 44.66
C LEU A 72 -22.86 52.47 44.51
N GLN A 73 -22.06 53.46 44.86
CA GLN A 73 -20.62 53.34 44.96
C GLN A 73 -20.19 53.24 46.43
N ILE A 74 -19.35 52.26 46.74
CA ILE A 74 -18.77 52.02 48.06
C ILE A 74 -17.25 52.11 47.92
N GLY A 75 -16.65 53.04 48.66
CA GLY A 75 -15.25 53.40 48.48
C GLY A 75 -15.03 54.30 47.26
N THR A 76 -13.88 54.97 47.21
CA THR A 76 -13.58 56.02 46.21
C THR A 76 -12.12 56.07 45.75
N VAL A 77 -11.28 55.18 46.29
CA VAL A 77 -9.86 55.10 46.01
C VAL A 77 -9.42 53.64 46.13
N GLN A 78 -8.47 53.22 45.29
CA GLN A 78 -7.94 51.85 45.27
C GLN A 78 -6.97 51.55 46.44
N THR A 79 -7.31 52.02 47.64
CA THR A 79 -6.58 51.80 48.89
C THR A 79 -7.54 51.34 49.98
N GLY A 80 -7.04 50.71 51.05
CA GLY A 80 -7.89 50.24 52.14
C GLY A 80 -8.60 48.91 51.85
N LEU A 81 -9.49 48.49 52.74
CA LEU A 81 -10.22 47.22 52.73
C LEU A 81 -11.73 47.45 52.70
N ILE A 82 -12.45 46.79 51.79
CA ILE A 82 -13.89 46.54 51.92
C ILE A 82 -14.06 45.09 52.35
N GLU A 83 -14.79 44.85 53.44
CA GLU A 83 -15.14 43.50 53.88
C GLU A 83 -16.62 43.42 54.23
N ASN A 84 -17.26 42.25 54.05
CA ASN A 84 -18.60 42.04 54.60
C ASN A 84 -18.60 41.12 55.82
N ASP A 85 -19.02 41.68 56.94
CA ASP A 85 -19.11 41.00 58.23
C ASP A 85 -20.42 40.21 58.39
N GLY A 86 -21.41 40.49 57.52
CA GLY A 86 -22.70 39.83 57.49
C GLY A 86 -23.23 39.64 56.07
N SER A 87 -24.27 38.80 55.92
CA SER A 87 -24.94 38.64 54.63
C SER A 87 -25.54 39.96 54.16
N ILE A 88 -25.31 40.30 52.90
CA ILE A 88 -25.79 41.53 52.26
C ILE A 88 -26.89 41.18 51.27
N SER A 89 -27.99 41.92 51.28
CA SER A 89 -29.05 41.83 50.26
C SER A 89 -29.32 43.21 49.71
N LEU A 90 -29.19 43.39 48.38
CA LEU A 90 -29.37 44.68 47.70
C LEU A 90 -30.25 44.53 46.47
N SER A 91 -31.02 45.57 46.17
CA SER A 91 -31.85 45.66 44.96
C SER A 91 -31.47 46.84 44.06
N ILE A 92 -30.27 47.41 44.26
CA ILE A 92 -29.78 48.56 43.50
C ILE A 92 -29.21 48.06 42.16
N PRO A 93 -29.63 48.61 41.00
CA PRO A 93 -29.25 48.05 39.70
C PRO A 93 -27.74 48.02 39.44
N ASN A 94 -27.01 49.06 39.82
CA ASN A 94 -25.57 49.16 39.61
C ASN A 94 -24.85 49.35 40.94
N ILE A 95 -23.87 48.51 41.23
CA ILE A 95 -23.08 48.57 42.45
C ILE A 95 -21.62 48.66 42.04
N LEU A 96 -20.90 49.66 42.55
CA LEU A 96 -19.47 49.84 42.34
C LEU A 96 -18.76 49.72 43.70
N MET A 97 -17.76 48.86 43.79
CA MET A 97 -16.86 48.79 44.93
C MET A 97 -15.45 49.18 44.48
N ASP A 98 -14.85 50.15 45.18
CA ASP A 98 -13.53 50.71 44.85
C ASP A 98 -12.66 50.80 46.11
N ALA A 99 -11.64 49.94 46.21
CA ALA A 99 -10.76 49.82 47.38
C ALA A 99 -9.41 49.18 47.04
N GLY A 100 -8.51 49.07 48.01
CA GLY A 100 -7.25 48.35 47.86
C GLY A 100 -7.47 46.83 47.85
N THR A 101 -8.28 46.33 48.77
CA THR A 101 -8.65 44.91 48.85
C THR A 101 -10.15 44.81 49.13
N ILE A 102 -10.81 43.83 48.51
CA ILE A 102 -12.25 43.62 48.65
C ILE A 102 -12.49 42.16 49.02
N ASN A 103 -13.01 41.89 50.21
CA ASN A 103 -13.24 40.55 50.74
C ASN A 103 -14.72 40.32 51.04
N ILE A 104 -15.38 39.53 50.20
CA ILE A 104 -16.76 39.08 50.41
C ILE A 104 -16.72 37.72 51.13
N ASN A 105 -16.65 37.77 52.46
CA ASN A 105 -16.60 36.62 53.37
C ASN A 105 -17.97 36.03 53.71
N GLN A 106 -19.05 36.79 53.53
CA GLN A 106 -20.44 36.35 53.75
C GLN A 106 -21.28 36.48 52.47
N PRO A 107 -22.47 35.84 52.36
CA PRO A 107 -23.29 35.90 51.15
C PRO A 107 -23.61 37.33 50.70
N PHE A 108 -23.34 37.63 49.43
CA PHE A 108 -23.70 38.88 48.78
C PHE A 108 -24.80 38.63 47.74
N LEU A 109 -26.03 39.02 48.06
CA LEU A 109 -27.25 38.71 47.32
C LEU A 109 -27.78 39.95 46.60
N ALA A 110 -27.46 40.11 45.33
CA ALA A 110 -27.92 41.21 44.49
C ALA A 110 -28.29 40.68 43.09
N GLN A 111 -29.23 39.73 43.05
CA GLN A 111 -29.56 38.89 41.89
C GLN A 111 -29.86 39.64 40.59
N HIS A 112 -30.37 40.87 40.65
CA HIS A 112 -30.73 41.67 39.49
C HIS A 112 -29.73 42.80 39.21
N SER A 113 -28.62 42.83 39.94
CA SER A 113 -27.65 43.92 39.93
C SER A 113 -26.43 43.58 39.07
N SER A 114 -25.82 44.62 38.52
CA SER A 114 -24.45 44.60 38.00
C SER A 114 -23.50 45.06 39.10
N LEU A 115 -22.55 44.20 39.47
CA LEU A 115 -21.47 44.51 40.40
C LEU A 115 -20.20 44.81 39.60
N ILE A 116 -19.62 45.99 39.82
CA ILE A 116 -18.32 46.38 39.28
C ILE A 116 -17.35 46.52 40.44
N VAL A 117 -16.22 45.83 40.35
CA VAL A 117 -15.17 45.82 41.37
C VAL A 117 -13.89 46.45 40.80
N GLN A 118 -13.33 47.41 41.53
CA GLN A 118 -12.03 48.03 41.26
C GLN A 118 -11.16 47.86 42.51
N ALA A 119 -10.37 46.80 42.54
CA ALA A 119 -9.43 46.51 43.62
C ALA A 119 -8.00 46.84 43.16
N GLY A 120 -7.25 47.63 43.95
CA GLY A 120 -5.81 47.82 43.70
C GLY A 120 -4.97 46.55 43.94
N GLY A 121 -5.49 45.66 44.80
CA GLY A 121 -4.95 44.37 45.20
C GLY A 121 -5.98 43.26 44.94
N GLU A 122 -6.36 42.52 45.98
CA GLU A 122 -7.16 41.30 45.83
C GLU A 122 -8.68 41.55 45.89
N PHE A 123 -9.43 40.75 45.14
CA PHE A 123 -10.87 40.58 45.27
C PHE A 123 -11.20 39.12 45.61
N THR A 124 -11.66 38.86 46.83
CA THR A 124 -12.02 37.51 47.30
C THR A 124 -13.53 37.40 47.57
N GLY A 125 -14.10 36.22 47.31
CA GLY A 125 -15.54 35.96 47.36
C GLY A 125 -15.91 34.63 48.01
N ASN A 126 -15.36 34.35 49.19
CA ASN A 126 -15.58 33.09 49.91
C ASN A 126 -17.03 32.90 50.37
N GLY A 127 -17.77 33.99 50.60
CA GLY A 127 -19.16 33.98 51.07
C GLY A 127 -20.20 33.65 50.00
N GLY A 128 -19.81 33.62 48.73
CA GLY A 128 -20.71 33.45 47.58
C GLY A 128 -21.35 34.76 47.13
N ILE A 129 -21.32 34.98 45.81
CA ILE A 129 -21.83 36.18 45.15
C ILE A 129 -22.95 35.78 44.20
N THR A 130 -24.13 36.39 44.37
CA THR A 130 -25.27 36.22 43.47
C THR A 130 -25.59 37.56 42.81
N VAL A 131 -25.24 37.70 41.52
CA VAL A 131 -25.44 38.92 40.73
C VAL A 131 -25.82 38.59 39.29
N ALA A 132 -26.52 39.50 38.61
CA ALA A 132 -26.82 39.32 37.18
C ALA A 132 -25.56 39.51 36.34
N ALA A 133 -24.71 40.49 36.68
CA ALA A 133 -23.46 40.73 35.99
C ALA A 133 -22.33 41.08 36.97
N LEU A 134 -21.12 40.64 36.65
CA LEU A 134 -19.89 40.97 37.37
C LEU A 134 -18.85 41.55 36.41
N GLY A 135 -18.32 42.73 36.70
CA GLY A 135 -17.07 43.24 36.15
C GLY A 135 -16.04 43.42 37.25
N ALA A 136 -14.78 43.11 37.00
CA ALA A 136 -13.73 43.15 38.03
C ALA A 136 -12.38 43.55 37.45
N ALA A 137 -11.70 44.50 38.10
CA ALA A 137 -10.30 44.81 37.90
C ALA A 137 -9.56 44.64 39.23
N ALA A 138 -8.57 43.74 39.28
CA ALA A 138 -7.83 43.39 40.49
C ALA A 138 -6.44 42.81 40.17
N SER A 139 -5.55 42.73 41.16
CA SER A 139 -4.32 41.93 41.03
C SER A 139 -4.60 40.42 41.08
N LEU A 140 -5.62 40.02 41.83
CA LEU A 140 -6.09 38.65 42.01
C LEU A 140 -7.61 38.66 42.18
N VAL A 141 -8.31 37.73 41.54
CA VAL A 141 -9.74 37.48 41.78
C VAL A 141 -9.94 36.03 42.20
N ALA A 142 -10.49 35.79 43.39
CA ALA A 142 -10.73 34.44 43.92
C ALA A 142 -12.15 34.33 44.48
N LEU A 143 -13.06 33.80 43.66
CA LEU A 143 -14.48 33.64 43.95
C LEU A 143 -14.81 32.16 44.12
N THR A 144 -14.39 31.59 45.24
CA THR A 144 -14.53 30.15 45.55
C THR A 144 -15.76 29.81 46.39
N GLY A 145 -16.55 30.83 46.79
CA GLY A 145 -17.85 30.60 47.39
C GLY A 145 -18.85 29.99 46.40
N SER A 146 -20.03 29.62 46.87
CA SER A 146 -21.12 29.19 45.97
C SER A 146 -21.69 30.39 45.22
N ASN A 147 -21.08 30.74 44.09
CA ASN A 147 -21.53 31.86 43.28
C ASN A 147 -22.71 31.46 42.37
N SER A 148 -23.45 32.48 41.97
CA SER A 148 -24.52 32.41 40.96
C SER A 148 -24.47 33.69 40.15
N ILE A 149 -23.55 33.75 39.21
CA ILE A 149 -23.27 34.88 38.34
C ILE A 149 -23.74 34.52 36.93
N THR A 150 -24.62 35.34 36.34
CA THR A 150 -25.12 35.03 34.99
C THR A 150 -24.17 35.52 33.89
N THR A 151 -23.55 36.67 34.08
CA THR A 151 -22.68 37.28 33.05
C THR A 151 -21.39 37.85 33.66
N LEU A 152 -20.25 37.47 33.10
CA LEU A 152 -19.02 38.26 33.26
C LEU A 152 -18.99 39.37 32.20
N GLY A 153 -18.94 40.61 32.69
CA GLY A 153 -18.60 41.79 31.89
C GLY A 153 -17.10 41.85 31.63
N SER A 154 -16.50 43.03 31.74
CA SER A 154 -15.05 43.19 31.61
C SER A 154 -14.33 42.65 32.85
N ILE A 155 -13.39 41.73 32.64
CA ILE A 155 -12.54 41.16 33.69
C ILE A 155 -11.07 41.45 33.36
N SER A 156 -10.36 42.06 34.30
CA SER A 156 -8.92 42.32 34.22
C SER A 156 -8.25 41.92 35.53
N ALA A 157 -7.77 40.68 35.58
CA ALA A 157 -6.96 40.18 36.69
C ALA A 157 -5.49 40.19 36.26
N ALA A 158 -4.61 40.93 36.95
CA ALA A 158 -3.19 40.90 36.60
C ALA A 158 -2.57 39.51 36.85
N GLY A 159 -3.00 38.83 37.92
CA GLY A 159 -2.58 37.50 38.32
C GLY A 159 -3.65 36.45 37.99
N SER A 160 -4.08 35.69 39.00
CA SER A 160 -5.04 34.60 38.81
C SER A 160 -6.49 35.07 38.93
N PHE A 161 -7.36 34.45 38.16
CA PHE A 161 -8.82 34.52 38.28
C PHE A 161 -9.34 33.13 38.58
N THR A 162 -10.04 32.95 39.71
CA THR A 162 -10.70 31.70 40.08
C THR A 162 -12.17 31.95 40.34
N LEU A 163 -13.05 31.16 39.74
CA LEU A 163 -14.49 31.24 39.91
C LEU A 163 -15.11 29.85 40.00
N ASP A 164 -15.81 29.59 41.09
CA ASP A 164 -16.73 28.46 41.22
C ASP A 164 -18.16 28.99 41.10
N ASP A 165 -18.85 28.67 40.01
CA ASP A 165 -20.19 29.17 39.70
C ASP A 165 -21.20 28.03 39.49
N ASN A 166 -22.47 28.33 39.76
CA ASN A 166 -23.55 27.36 39.65
C ASN A 166 -24.64 27.73 38.63
N ALA A 167 -24.57 28.92 38.03
CA ALA A 167 -25.52 29.37 37.04
C ALA A 167 -24.99 29.14 35.62
N PRO A 168 -25.84 29.07 34.60
CA PRO A 168 -25.39 29.29 33.23
C PRO A 168 -24.62 30.62 33.16
N LEU A 169 -23.37 30.57 32.70
CA LEU A 169 -22.44 31.68 32.73
C LEU A 169 -22.10 32.13 31.31
N THR A 170 -22.26 33.43 31.05
CA THR A 170 -21.80 34.06 29.80
C THR A 170 -20.60 34.96 30.06
N ILE A 171 -19.48 34.75 29.38
CA ILE A 171 -18.38 35.70 29.32
C ILE A 171 -18.64 36.64 28.14
N ALA A 172 -19.12 37.85 28.43
CA ALA A 172 -19.56 38.81 27.43
C ALA A 172 -18.56 39.95 27.20
N GLY A 173 -17.87 40.40 28.25
CA GLY A 173 -16.83 41.42 28.13
C GLY A 173 -15.45 40.84 27.83
N PRO A 174 -14.46 41.70 27.56
CA PRO A 174 -13.07 41.27 27.46
C PRO A 174 -12.61 40.69 28.79
N PHE A 175 -12.00 39.51 28.71
CA PHE A 175 -11.41 38.79 29.83
C PHE A 175 -9.90 38.72 29.66
N THR A 176 -9.15 39.13 30.69
CA THR A 176 -7.70 39.02 30.75
C THR A 176 -7.27 38.55 32.13
N ALA A 177 -6.49 37.46 32.16
CA ALA A 177 -5.85 36.94 33.36
C ALA A 177 -4.46 36.36 33.04
N THR A 178 -3.58 36.17 34.03
CA THR A 178 -2.42 35.28 33.86
C THR A 178 -2.91 33.83 33.87
N ASN A 179 -3.59 33.43 34.94
CA ASN A 179 -4.20 32.10 35.08
C ASN A 179 -5.71 32.25 35.25
N ALA A 180 -6.50 31.49 34.51
CA ALA A 180 -7.95 31.45 34.66
C ALA A 180 -8.41 30.04 35.03
N SER A 181 -9.12 29.90 36.15
CA SER A 181 -9.77 28.66 36.56
C SER A 181 -11.25 28.94 36.78
N ILE A 182 -12.10 28.41 35.90
CA ILE A 182 -13.55 28.57 36.00
C ILE A 182 -14.17 27.19 36.12
N THR A 183 -14.75 26.90 37.28
CA THR A 183 -15.57 25.71 37.52
C THR A 183 -17.02 26.15 37.50
N ASN A 184 -17.71 25.92 36.39
CA ASN A 184 -19.15 26.16 36.31
C ASN A 184 -19.90 24.83 36.37
N THR A 185 -20.94 24.70 37.19
CA THR A 185 -21.83 23.54 37.09
C THR A 185 -22.89 23.71 36.00
N GLY A 186 -23.16 24.96 35.57
CA GLY A 186 -23.99 25.29 34.42
C GLY A 186 -23.25 25.22 33.07
N SER A 187 -23.87 25.74 32.02
CA SER A 187 -23.21 25.91 30.71
C SER A 187 -22.32 27.16 30.70
N LEU A 188 -21.22 27.14 29.97
CA LEU A 188 -20.31 28.27 29.77
C LEU A 188 -20.38 28.75 28.31
N ASP A 189 -20.75 30.01 28.09
CA ASP A 189 -20.72 30.65 26.77
C ASP A 189 -19.70 31.79 26.71
N ILE A 190 -18.72 31.69 25.82
CA ILE A 190 -17.67 32.68 25.60
C ILE A 190 -18.03 33.50 24.38
N THR A 191 -18.61 34.68 24.61
CA THR A 191 -19.07 35.61 23.56
C THR A 191 -18.22 36.88 23.46
N GLY A 192 -17.46 37.20 24.51
CA GLY A 192 -16.39 38.20 24.52
C GLY A 192 -15.00 37.59 24.37
N SER A 193 -13.99 38.42 24.10
CA SER A 193 -12.61 37.96 23.95
C SER A 193 -12.05 37.41 25.26
N PHE A 194 -11.47 36.21 25.21
CA PHE A 194 -10.86 35.56 26.37
C PHE A 194 -9.36 35.41 26.15
N ASN A 195 -8.56 36.02 27.02
CA ASN A 195 -7.10 35.95 26.98
C ASN A 195 -6.57 35.49 28.34
N ALA A 196 -5.85 34.38 28.37
CA ALA A 196 -5.08 33.93 29.53
C ALA A 196 -3.70 33.42 29.11
N THR A 197 -2.76 33.27 30.05
CA THR A 197 -1.58 32.44 29.78
C THR A 197 -1.96 30.97 29.95
N ASP A 198 -2.58 30.63 31.08
CA ASP A 198 -3.08 29.29 31.37
C ASP A 198 -4.58 29.36 31.68
N ALA A 199 -5.39 28.51 31.05
CA ALA A 199 -6.83 28.46 31.25
C ALA A 199 -7.32 27.04 31.52
N SER A 200 -8.10 26.87 32.59
CA SER A 200 -8.83 25.65 32.94
C SER A 200 -10.30 26.00 33.07
N LEU A 201 -11.12 25.48 32.15
CA LEU A 201 -12.55 25.77 32.06
C LEU A 201 -13.33 24.46 32.19
N ALA A 202 -14.10 24.33 33.27
CA ALA A 202 -14.99 23.21 33.51
C ALA A 202 -16.45 23.69 33.43
N ALA A 203 -17.29 23.00 32.68
CA ALA A 203 -18.72 23.30 32.55
C ALA A 203 -19.53 22.04 32.23
N SER A 204 -20.86 22.14 32.21
CA SER A 204 -21.71 21.10 31.60
C SER A 204 -21.67 21.15 30.07
N ASP A 205 -21.46 22.32 29.49
CA ASP A 205 -21.26 22.56 28.06
C ASP A 205 -20.37 23.80 27.93
N ILE A 206 -19.45 23.81 26.96
CA ILE A 206 -18.57 24.93 26.66
C ILE A 206 -18.81 25.37 25.21
N ARG A 207 -19.34 26.59 25.05
CA ARG A 207 -19.57 27.21 23.75
C ARG A 207 -18.60 28.38 23.54
N ILE A 208 -17.90 28.37 22.42
CA ILE A 208 -16.86 29.35 22.07
C ILE A 208 -17.36 30.13 20.87
N ASN A 209 -18.01 31.27 21.12
CA ASN A 209 -18.55 32.15 20.08
C ASN A 209 -17.59 33.30 19.71
N ALA A 210 -16.55 33.54 20.50
CA ALA A 210 -15.49 34.52 20.28
C ALA A 210 -14.09 33.90 20.42
N ASN A 211 -13.01 34.71 20.40
CA ASN A 211 -11.66 34.19 20.55
C ASN A 211 -11.38 33.69 21.97
N LEU A 212 -10.81 32.49 22.04
CA LEU A 212 -10.29 31.86 23.25
C LEU A 212 -8.79 31.63 23.07
N ASP A 213 -7.99 32.53 23.61
CA ASP A 213 -6.55 32.55 23.48
C ASP A 213 -5.90 32.19 24.83
N ALA A 214 -5.16 31.07 24.85
CA ALA A 214 -4.35 30.65 25.98
C ALA A 214 -3.09 29.92 25.52
N THR A 215 -2.01 29.93 26.30
CA THR A 215 -0.82 29.10 25.98
C THR A 215 -1.11 27.63 26.31
N THR A 216 -1.61 27.38 27.52
CA THR A 216 -2.14 26.07 27.93
C THR A 216 -3.63 26.19 28.17
N LEU A 217 -4.39 25.28 27.57
CA LEU A 217 -5.85 25.27 27.63
C LEU A 217 -6.36 23.90 28.02
N SER A 218 -7.13 23.83 29.09
CA SER A 218 -7.85 22.65 29.52
C SER A 218 -9.35 22.92 29.49
N LEU A 219 -10.08 22.11 28.71
CA LEU A 219 -11.53 22.20 28.58
C LEU A 219 -12.18 20.91 29.06
N ASP A 220 -13.03 21.00 30.07
CA ASP A 220 -13.78 19.86 30.60
C ASP A 220 -15.28 20.15 30.57
N ALA A 221 -16.00 19.54 29.64
CA ALA A 221 -17.45 19.68 29.52
C ALA A 221 -18.22 18.63 30.35
N ASN A 222 -17.59 17.88 31.26
CA ASN A 222 -18.26 16.89 32.12
C ASN A 222 -19.22 15.95 31.37
N ALA A 223 -18.78 15.44 30.21
CA ALA A 223 -19.56 14.63 29.26
C ALA A 223 -20.61 15.37 28.41
N GLY A 224 -20.74 16.69 28.49
CA GLY A 224 -21.44 17.51 27.49
C GLY A 224 -20.56 17.86 26.29
N THR A 225 -20.73 19.05 25.74
CA THR A 225 -20.16 19.44 24.44
C THR A 225 -19.17 20.60 24.54
N ILE A 226 -18.14 20.55 23.70
CA ILE A 226 -17.21 21.66 23.45
C ILE A 226 -17.37 22.05 21.98
N THR A 227 -17.85 23.27 21.71
CA THR A 227 -18.12 23.70 20.33
C THR A 227 -17.68 25.13 20.07
N ASN A 228 -17.02 25.35 18.93
CA ASN A 228 -16.95 26.67 18.28
C ASN A 228 -17.67 26.68 16.91
N ALA A 229 -18.33 25.56 16.57
CA ALA A 229 -19.05 25.37 15.33
C ALA A 229 -20.22 26.35 15.19
N GLY A 230 -20.26 27.06 14.06
CA GLY A 230 -21.33 27.99 13.69
C GLY A 230 -21.11 29.46 14.07
N SER A 231 -19.97 29.82 14.68
CA SER A 231 -19.57 31.22 14.84
C SER A 231 -18.56 31.62 13.77
N VAL A 232 -18.83 32.69 13.01
CA VAL A 232 -17.87 33.27 12.04
C VAL A 232 -16.66 33.89 12.76
N THR A 233 -16.76 34.09 14.08
CA THR A 233 -15.75 34.77 14.90
C THR A 233 -15.14 33.90 16.01
N GLY A 234 -15.66 32.70 16.25
CA GLY A 234 -15.17 31.82 17.32
C GLY A 234 -13.98 30.98 16.86
N TYR A 235 -12.83 31.13 17.52
CA TYR A 235 -11.63 30.32 17.28
C TYR A 235 -10.87 30.08 18.59
N VAL A 236 -10.07 29.01 18.60
CA VAL A 236 -9.18 28.65 19.70
C VAL A 236 -7.73 28.82 19.25
N THR A 237 -6.94 29.54 20.03
CA THR A 237 -5.48 29.58 19.89
C THR A 237 -4.87 28.94 21.13
N ALA A 238 -4.11 27.85 20.95
CA ALA A 238 -3.41 27.20 22.06
C ALA A 238 -2.09 26.56 21.64
N SER A 239 -1.07 26.66 22.50
CA SER A 239 0.13 25.84 22.33
C SER A 239 -0.12 24.40 22.76
N ASN A 240 -0.85 24.20 23.86
CA ASN A 240 -1.27 22.87 24.32
C ASN A 240 -2.77 22.87 24.68
N LEU A 241 -3.52 21.92 24.13
CA LEU A 241 -4.93 21.70 24.42
C LEU A 241 -5.17 20.31 25.03
N ASP A 242 -5.78 20.29 26.22
CA ASP A 242 -6.43 19.12 26.81
C ASP A 242 -7.95 19.29 26.71
N ALA A 243 -8.68 18.23 26.35
CA ALA A 243 -10.13 18.30 26.23
C ALA A 243 -10.84 17.00 26.65
N THR A 244 -11.88 17.14 27.47
CA THR A 244 -12.77 16.05 27.88
C THR A 244 -14.23 16.40 27.62
N ALA A 245 -14.94 15.61 26.79
CA ALA A 245 -16.33 15.86 26.42
C ALA A 245 -17.01 14.61 25.81
N SER A 246 -18.33 14.62 25.61
CA SER A 246 -18.96 13.66 24.67
C SER A 246 -18.78 14.08 23.22
N LEU A 247 -18.62 15.38 22.95
CA LEU A 247 -18.34 15.93 21.63
C LEU A 247 -17.37 17.10 21.75
N VAL A 248 -16.31 17.07 20.95
CA VAL A 248 -15.45 18.23 20.68
C VAL A 248 -15.57 18.56 19.20
N ALA A 249 -16.12 19.73 18.88
CA ALA A 249 -16.24 20.22 17.51
C ALA A 249 -15.65 21.63 17.41
N LEU A 250 -14.36 21.67 17.09
CA LEU A 250 -13.59 22.88 16.87
C LEU A 250 -13.42 23.11 15.36
N THR A 251 -14.48 23.54 14.67
CA THR A 251 -14.52 23.76 13.21
C THR A 251 -14.27 25.22 12.80
N GLY A 252 -13.95 26.09 13.76
CA GLY A 252 -13.44 27.45 13.47
C GLY A 252 -12.03 27.41 12.89
N SER A 253 -11.46 28.58 12.52
CA SER A 253 -10.05 28.67 12.11
C SER A 253 -9.13 28.63 13.33
N ASN A 254 -8.96 27.44 13.92
CA ASN A 254 -8.13 27.29 15.11
C ASN A 254 -6.63 27.35 14.79
N SER A 255 -5.84 27.60 15.83
CA SER A 255 -4.39 27.57 15.78
C SER A 255 -3.88 26.85 17.02
N ILE A 256 -3.90 25.53 16.96
CA ILE A 256 -3.51 24.64 18.05
C ILE A 256 -2.21 23.92 17.68
N THR A 257 -1.17 24.10 18.48
CA THR A 257 0.15 23.51 18.16
C THR A 257 0.27 22.07 18.65
N THR A 258 -0.33 21.75 19.79
CA THR A 258 -0.23 20.41 20.40
C THR A 258 -1.54 20.02 21.06
N LEU A 259 -1.99 18.80 20.78
CA LEU A 259 -3.00 18.11 21.57
C LEU A 259 -2.30 17.29 22.65
N GLY A 260 -2.63 17.60 23.90
CA GLY A 260 -2.26 16.82 25.06
C GLY A 260 -3.18 15.62 25.22
N SER A 261 -3.86 15.53 26.37
CA SER A 261 -4.79 14.45 26.68
C SER A 261 -6.19 14.78 26.15
N ILE A 262 -6.67 13.97 25.21
CA ILE A 262 -8.01 14.09 24.65
C ILE A 262 -8.85 12.86 25.01
N SER A 263 -10.04 13.11 25.56
CA SER A 263 -11.07 12.10 25.79
C SER A 263 -12.40 12.62 25.27
N ALA A 264 -12.83 12.14 24.10
CA ALA A 264 -14.04 12.60 23.45
C ALA A 264 -14.95 11.42 23.05
N GLY A 265 -16.26 11.61 22.96
CA GLY A 265 -17.09 10.68 22.19
C GLY A 265 -16.79 10.82 20.69
N SER A 266 -16.93 12.03 20.18
CA SER A 266 -16.55 12.44 18.82
C SER A 266 -15.63 13.65 18.85
N PHE A 267 -14.62 13.68 17.99
CA PHE A 267 -13.68 14.80 17.88
C PHE A 267 -13.60 15.32 16.44
N THR A 268 -13.70 16.63 16.25
CA THR A 268 -13.48 17.29 14.96
C THR A 268 -12.69 18.56 15.19
N LEU A 269 -11.60 18.73 14.44
CA LEU A 269 -10.74 19.89 14.51
C LEU A 269 -10.36 20.36 13.10
N ASP A 270 -10.70 21.60 12.81
CA ASP A 270 -10.17 22.36 11.68
C ASP A 270 -9.05 23.26 12.24
N ASP A 271 -7.82 23.06 11.78
CA ASP A 271 -6.64 23.77 12.30
C ASP A 271 -5.83 24.42 11.18
N ASN A 272 -5.11 25.48 11.54
CA ASN A 272 -4.28 26.23 10.61
C ASN A 272 -2.85 26.45 11.13
N ALA A 273 -2.44 25.72 12.18
CA ALA A 273 -1.07 25.64 12.65
C ALA A 273 -0.54 24.20 12.47
N PRO A 274 0.80 24.01 12.44
CA PRO A 274 1.36 22.67 12.54
C PRO A 274 0.89 21.99 13.82
N LEU A 275 0.29 20.81 13.68
CA LEU A 275 -0.40 20.13 14.77
C LEU A 275 0.37 18.88 15.19
N THR A 276 0.65 18.74 16.50
CA THR A 276 1.19 17.50 17.07
C THR A 276 0.18 16.85 18.01
N ILE A 277 -0.15 15.58 17.80
CA ILE A 277 -0.87 14.76 18.79
C ILE A 277 0.18 14.14 19.72
N ALA A 278 0.39 14.73 20.91
CA ALA A 278 1.46 14.33 21.82
C ALA A 278 0.99 13.46 22.98
N GLY A 279 -0.19 13.75 23.55
CA GLY A 279 -0.74 12.99 24.68
C GLY A 279 -1.59 11.79 24.25
N SER A 280 -2.29 11.18 25.21
CA SER A 280 -3.23 10.09 24.92
C SER A 280 -4.48 10.65 24.23
N PHE A 281 -4.83 10.10 23.08
CA PHE A 281 -6.00 10.50 22.33
C PHE A 281 -7.01 9.34 22.27
N ASN A 282 -8.15 9.49 22.94
CA ASN A 282 -9.22 8.49 22.96
C ASN A 282 -10.52 9.09 22.44
N ALA A 283 -11.08 8.50 21.37
CA ALA A 283 -12.43 8.83 20.92
C ALA A 283 -13.16 7.67 20.23
N THR A 284 -14.45 7.84 19.91
CA THR A 284 -15.16 6.90 19.02
C THR A 284 -14.76 7.15 17.58
N ASN A 285 -14.78 8.42 17.17
CA ASN A 285 -14.35 8.88 15.85
C ASN A 285 -13.60 10.20 15.99
N ALA A 286 -12.67 10.44 15.08
CA ALA A 286 -11.94 11.68 14.99
C ALA A 286 -11.73 12.12 13.55
N SER A 287 -11.89 13.42 13.30
CA SER A 287 -11.64 14.06 12.01
C SER A 287 -10.73 15.27 12.21
N PHE A 288 -9.68 15.34 11.40
CA PHE A 288 -8.73 16.45 11.39
C PHE A 288 -8.66 17.06 10.00
N ALA A 289 -8.76 18.38 9.92
CA ALA A 289 -8.49 19.15 8.72
C ALA A 289 -7.45 20.22 9.04
N ASP A 290 -6.19 19.94 8.70
CA ASP A 290 -5.08 20.87 8.84
C ASP A 290 -4.79 21.55 7.49
N THR A 291 -4.88 22.87 7.46
CA THR A 291 -4.55 23.69 6.29
C THR A 291 -3.13 24.25 6.30
N SER A 292 -2.39 24.05 7.40
CA SER A 292 -1.02 24.49 7.59
C SER A 292 -0.05 23.76 6.64
N ALA A 293 1.06 24.44 6.33
CA ALA A 293 2.15 23.82 5.57
C ALA A 293 3.03 22.90 6.43
N GLY A 294 2.90 22.96 7.77
CA GLY A 294 3.67 22.11 8.69
C GLY A 294 3.07 20.72 8.85
N GLY A 295 1.76 20.58 8.60
CA GLY A 295 1.05 19.31 8.64
C GLY A 295 0.84 18.76 10.05
N LEU A 296 0.45 17.48 10.09
CA LEU A 296 0.01 16.78 11.29
C LEU A 296 1.03 15.70 11.68
N ASP A 297 1.54 15.77 12.90
CA ASP A 297 2.42 14.75 13.48
C ASP A 297 1.72 13.98 14.60
N ILE A 298 1.83 12.66 14.57
CA ILE A 298 1.31 11.75 15.58
C ILE A 298 2.50 11.28 16.41
N ALA A 299 2.72 11.90 17.57
CA ALA A 299 3.81 11.57 18.49
C ALA A 299 3.37 10.68 19.66
N GLY A 300 2.08 10.76 20.02
CA GLY A 300 1.41 9.98 21.07
C GLY A 300 0.55 8.83 20.53
N GLN A 301 -0.14 8.15 21.44
CA GLN A 301 -1.07 7.08 21.10
C GLN A 301 -2.45 7.64 20.70
N VAL A 302 -2.93 7.23 19.53
CA VAL A 302 -4.29 7.49 19.05
C VAL A 302 -5.09 6.19 19.11
N SER A 303 -6.15 6.15 19.92
CA SER A 303 -7.01 4.98 20.11
C SER A 303 -8.45 5.35 19.81
N LEU A 304 -9.01 4.71 18.78
CA LEU A 304 -10.33 5.01 18.24
C LEU A 304 -11.19 3.75 18.14
N ALA A 305 -12.47 3.90 18.45
CA ALA A 305 -13.42 2.78 18.36
C ALA A 305 -14.03 2.58 16.96
N SER A 306 -13.83 3.53 16.02
CA SER A 306 -14.42 3.47 14.68
C SER A 306 -13.52 4.08 13.59
N LEU A 307 -13.58 5.40 13.38
CA LEU A 307 -12.98 6.07 12.22
C LEU A 307 -11.94 7.11 12.66
N LEU A 308 -10.79 7.09 11.98
CA LEU A 308 -9.83 8.18 11.94
C LEU A 308 -9.82 8.78 10.54
N ALA A 309 -10.19 10.05 10.40
CA ALA A 309 -10.04 10.81 9.17
C ALA A 309 -8.97 11.88 9.35
N LEU A 310 -7.92 11.82 8.53
CA LEU A 310 -6.80 12.75 8.56
C LEU A 310 -6.71 13.52 7.24
N SER A 311 -6.75 14.84 7.30
CA SER A 311 -6.47 15.69 6.15
C SER A 311 -5.42 16.73 6.49
N ALA A 312 -4.36 16.79 5.68
CA ALA A 312 -3.33 17.83 5.73
C ALA A 312 -3.15 18.40 4.32
N THR A 313 -3.97 19.41 3.97
CA THR A 313 -4.13 19.88 2.58
C THR A 313 -2.84 20.43 1.99
N SER A 314 -2.05 21.13 2.81
CA SER A 314 -0.80 21.79 2.40
C SER A 314 0.45 21.13 2.99
N GLY A 315 0.29 20.08 3.79
CA GLY A 315 1.34 19.48 4.60
C GLY A 315 1.48 17.98 4.42
N SER A 316 2.17 17.36 5.36
CA SER A 316 2.31 15.91 5.50
C SER A 316 1.60 15.40 6.75
N ILE A 317 1.26 14.11 6.75
CA ILE A 317 0.85 13.38 7.95
C ILE A 317 1.98 12.43 8.30
N THR A 318 2.54 12.55 9.50
CA THR A 318 3.64 11.70 9.96
C THR A 318 3.35 11.08 11.31
N SER A 319 4.01 9.97 11.62
CA SER A 319 4.19 9.49 12.99
C SER A 319 5.63 9.67 13.42
N SER A 320 5.85 10.30 14.57
CA SER A 320 7.18 10.47 15.18
C SER A 320 7.26 9.81 16.56
N GLY A 321 8.48 9.60 17.06
CA GLY A 321 8.69 9.06 18.41
C GLY A 321 7.98 7.71 18.63
N THR A 322 7.04 7.69 19.58
CA THR A 322 6.22 6.52 19.95
C THR A 322 4.82 6.54 19.32
N GLY A 323 4.61 7.41 18.34
CA GLY A 323 3.34 7.58 17.64
C GLY A 323 2.78 6.25 17.15
N SER A 324 1.52 5.96 17.51
CA SER A 324 0.83 4.75 17.06
C SER A 324 -0.66 5.01 16.93
N ILE A 325 -1.28 4.36 15.95
CA ILE A 325 -2.71 4.44 15.69
C ILE A 325 -3.33 3.07 15.95
N SER A 326 -4.38 3.02 16.77
CA SER A 326 -5.31 1.91 16.85
C SER A 326 -6.68 2.40 16.42
N ALA A 327 -7.12 2.00 15.23
CA ALA A 327 -8.39 2.44 14.65
C ALA A 327 -8.95 1.37 13.70
N PRO A 328 -10.25 1.06 13.74
CA PRO A 328 -10.85 0.16 12.77
C PRO A 328 -10.74 0.66 11.33
N THR A 329 -10.94 1.96 11.08
CA THR A 329 -10.88 2.53 9.73
C THR A 329 -10.02 3.79 9.70
N LEU A 330 -9.15 3.89 8.69
CA LEU A 330 -8.35 5.07 8.39
C LEU A 330 -8.72 5.64 7.01
N ASP A 331 -9.05 6.93 6.99
CA ASP A 331 -9.09 7.78 5.80
C ASP A 331 -7.95 8.81 5.88
N ALA A 332 -7.29 9.08 4.76
CA ALA A 332 -6.18 10.03 4.74
C ALA A 332 -6.07 10.80 3.42
N ALA A 333 -5.84 12.12 3.52
CA ALA A 333 -5.59 12.99 2.38
C ALA A 333 -4.47 14.00 2.67
N ALA A 334 -3.33 13.89 1.97
CA ALA A 334 -2.17 14.78 2.14
C ALA A 334 -1.17 14.63 0.98
N SER A 335 -0.17 15.52 0.90
CA SER A 335 0.94 15.32 -0.05
C SER A 335 1.80 14.08 0.27
N LEU A 336 1.93 13.78 1.56
CA LEU A 336 2.69 12.65 2.11
C LEU A 336 1.96 12.13 3.34
N VAL A 337 1.83 10.81 3.45
CA VAL A 337 1.44 10.11 4.67
C VAL A 337 2.50 9.07 4.99
N ALA A 338 3.14 9.19 6.15
CA ALA A 338 4.16 8.26 6.62
C ALA A 338 3.85 7.84 8.06
N LEU A 339 3.17 6.69 8.19
CA LEU A 339 2.71 6.11 9.45
C LEU A 339 3.55 4.86 9.74
N THR A 340 4.75 5.06 10.26
CA THR A 340 5.75 4.01 10.54
C THR A 340 5.76 3.57 12.01
N GLY A 341 4.80 4.06 12.79
CA GLY A 341 4.54 3.62 14.16
C GLY A 341 4.11 2.15 14.26
N SER A 342 3.93 1.67 15.50
CA SER A 342 3.31 0.35 15.73
C SER A 342 1.78 0.44 15.58
N ASN A 343 1.31 0.59 14.34
CA ASN A 343 -0.10 0.78 14.05
C ASN A 343 -0.89 -0.55 14.14
N VAL A 344 -2.18 -0.41 14.44
CA VAL A 344 -3.18 -1.49 14.47
C VAL A 344 -4.43 -0.94 13.78
N ILE A 345 -4.41 -0.99 12.46
CA ILE A 345 -5.48 -0.50 11.59
C ILE A 345 -6.14 -1.69 10.90
N THR A 346 -7.45 -1.83 11.04
CA THR A 346 -8.16 -2.98 10.43
C THR A 346 -8.46 -2.74 8.96
N THR A 347 -8.79 -1.50 8.58
CA THR A 347 -9.25 -1.19 7.23
C THR A 347 -8.76 0.18 6.75
N LEU A 348 -8.22 0.23 5.54
CA LEU A 348 -8.08 1.48 4.81
C LEU A 348 -9.39 1.77 4.07
N GLY A 349 -9.96 2.94 4.35
CA GLY A 349 -11.07 3.50 3.61
C GLY A 349 -10.55 4.22 2.36
N SER A 350 -10.77 5.54 2.29
CA SER A 350 -10.30 6.38 1.19
C SER A 350 -8.95 7.02 1.50
N ILE A 351 -7.94 6.67 0.71
CA ILE A 351 -6.60 7.25 0.80
C ILE A 351 -6.31 7.99 -0.51
N ASN A 352 -6.04 9.28 -0.44
CA ASN A 352 -5.68 10.10 -1.60
C ASN A 352 -4.45 10.95 -1.26
N VAL A 353 -3.28 10.50 -1.69
CA VAL A 353 -2.01 11.09 -1.26
C VAL A 353 -0.99 11.19 -2.39
N GLY A 354 0.07 11.97 -2.20
CA GLY A 354 1.23 11.89 -3.10
C GLY A 354 2.06 10.63 -2.82
N THR A 355 2.53 10.44 -1.60
CA THR A 355 3.24 9.22 -1.16
C THR A 355 2.57 8.63 0.08
N PHE A 356 2.39 7.32 0.09
CA PHE A 356 1.85 6.56 1.22
C PHE A 356 2.88 5.58 1.78
N THR A 357 3.17 5.65 3.07
CA THR A 357 3.91 4.62 3.80
C THR A 357 3.12 4.24 5.05
N LEU A 358 2.85 2.96 5.21
CA LEU A 358 2.18 2.42 6.39
C LEU A 358 2.88 1.15 6.87
N ASP A 359 3.33 1.17 8.13
CA ASP A 359 3.71 -0.03 8.86
C ASP A 359 2.59 -0.38 9.84
N ASP A 360 1.90 -1.49 9.58
CA ASP A 360 0.81 -2.01 10.39
C ASP A 360 1.17 -3.37 10.99
N ASN A 361 0.85 -3.55 12.28
CA ASN A 361 1.14 -4.79 13.01
C ASN A 361 -0.05 -5.76 13.01
N ALA A 362 -1.15 -5.43 12.35
CA ALA A 362 -2.36 -6.24 12.30
C ALA A 362 -2.66 -6.71 10.86
N PRO A 363 -3.63 -7.64 10.70
CA PRO A 363 -4.24 -7.90 9.39
C PRO A 363 -4.94 -6.64 8.87
N LEU A 364 -4.60 -6.24 7.65
CA LEU A 364 -5.11 -5.01 7.04
C LEU A 364 -5.98 -5.32 5.81
N THR A 365 -7.17 -4.72 5.77
CA THR A 365 -8.05 -4.76 4.60
C THR A 365 -8.00 -3.42 3.85
N ILE A 366 -7.74 -3.43 2.55
CA ILE A 366 -7.83 -2.25 1.68
C ILE A 366 -9.19 -2.28 1.01
N ALA A 367 -10.20 -1.71 1.67
CA ALA A 367 -11.60 -1.81 1.23
C ALA A 367 -12.03 -0.66 0.32
N GLY A 368 -11.49 0.55 0.53
CA GLY A 368 -11.76 1.71 -0.32
C GLY A 368 -10.74 1.90 -1.44
N SER A 369 -10.64 3.13 -1.93
CA SER A 369 -9.69 3.51 -2.97
C SER A 369 -8.40 4.03 -2.33
N LEU A 370 -7.26 3.46 -2.72
CA LEU A 370 -5.93 3.97 -2.44
C LEU A 370 -5.36 4.59 -3.72
N VAL A 371 -5.25 5.91 -3.75
CA VAL A 371 -4.65 6.67 -4.86
C VAL A 371 -3.35 7.30 -4.37
N ALA A 372 -2.23 6.96 -4.99
CA ALA A 372 -0.92 7.52 -4.67
C ALA A 372 0.02 7.61 -5.89
N GLN A 373 1.08 8.42 -5.81
CA GLN A 373 2.19 8.31 -6.77
C GLN A 373 3.14 7.17 -6.39
N ARG A 374 3.33 6.91 -5.10
CA ARG A 374 4.12 5.80 -4.56
C ARG A 374 3.49 5.29 -3.29
N ALA A 375 3.50 3.98 -3.08
CA ALA A 375 2.96 3.38 -1.87
C ALA A 375 3.86 2.26 -1.34
N ALA A 376 4.05 2.23 -0.03
CA ALA A 376 4.69 1.13 0.70
C ALA A 376 3.78 0.72 1.86
N ILE A 377 3.40 -0.54 1.91
CA ILE A 377 2.48 -1.07 2.91
C ILE A 377 3.11 -2.32 3.52
N SER A 378 3.30 -2.33 4.83
CA SER A 378 3.67 -3.50 5.61
C SER A 378 2.50 -3.87 6.53
N ALA A 379 2.06 -5.13 6.51
CA ALA A 379 0.99 -5.62 7.40
C ALA A 379 1.16 -7.10 7.75
N ALA A 380 0.48 -7.60 8.79
CA ALA A 380 0.55 -9.02 9.15
C ALA A 380 -0.05 -9.92 8.06
N ASP A 381 -1.17 -9.50 7.47
CA ASP A 381 -1.86 -10.06 6.30
C ASP A 381 -2.44 -8.88 5.49
N LEU A 382 -2.60 -9.05 4.17
CA LEU A 382 -3.21 -8.05 3.29
C LEU A 382 -4.41 -8.65 2.54
N THR A 383 -5.58 -8.05 2.72
CA THR A 383 -6.80 -8.37 1.95
C THR A 383 -7.22 -7.15 1.13
N ILE A 384 -7.34 -7.30 -0.19
CA ILE A 384 -7.53 -6.18 -1.13
C ILE A 384 -8.78 -6.42 -1.98
N PRO A 385 -9.98 -6.12 -1.45
CA PRO A 385 -11.21 -6.09 -2.23
C PRO A 385 -11.46 -4.73 -2.92
N GLY A 386 -10.78 -3.68 -2.45
CA GLY A 386 -10.85 -2.33 -3.00
C GLY A 386 -9.93 -2.10 -4.20
N VAL A 387 -9.60 -0.84 -4.46
CA VAL A 387 -8.79 -0.44 -5.62
C VAL A 387 -7.50 0.22 -5.13
N ILE A 388 -6.37 -0.19 -5.70
CA ILE A 388 -5.07 0.45 -5.52
C ILE A 388 -4.62 1.03 -6.85
N LEU A 389 -4.58 2.36 -6.95
CA LEU A 389 -4.07 3.11 -8.11
C LEU A 389 -2.77 3.80 -7.70
N VAL A 390 -1.64 3.31 -8.21
CA VAL A 390 -0.32 3.83 -7.86
C VAL A 390 0.48 4.16 -9.10
N ASP A 391 0.61 5.44 -9.45
CA ASP A 391 1.30 5.82 -10.70
C ASP A 391 2.74 5.31 -10.79
N GLY A 392 3.42 5.08 -9.67
CA GLY A 392 4.79 4.63 -9.58
C GLY A 392 4.96 3.23 -8.98
N ALA A 393 5.83 3.14 -7.96
CA ALA A 393 6.13 1.87 -7.30
C ALA A 393 5.17 1.60 -6.13
N LEU A 394 4.62 0.38 -6.12
CA LEU A 394 3.88 -0.20 -5.01
C LEU A 394 4.73 -1.31 -4.37
N SER A 395 5.05 -1.15 -3.10
CA SER A 395 5.75 -2.17 -2.29
C SER A 395 4.80 -2.75 -1.26
N LEU A 396 4.57 -4.06 -1.32
CA LEU A 396 3.77 -4.80 -0.35
C LEU A 396 4.68 -5.72 0.47
N ALA A 397 4.69 -5.55 1.78
CA ALA A 397 5.40 -6.41 2.70
C ALA A 397 4.40 -7.08 3.64
N THR A 398 4.51 -8.39 3.79
CA THR A 398 3.70 -9.11 4.77
C THR A 398 4.42 -10.36 5.25
N SER A 399 4.11 -10.81 6.46
CA SER A 399 4.54 -12.12 6.98
C SER A 399 3.50 -13.23 6.76
N GLY A 400 2.29 -12.84 6.36
CA GLY A 400 1.15 -13.71 6.11
C GLY A 400 0.83 -13.77 4.63
N THR A 401 -0.45 -13.62 4.28
CA THR A 401 -0.94 -13.77 2.91
C THR A 401 -1.30 -12.43 2.28
N ILE A 402 -1.19 -12.35 0.95
CA ILE A 402 -1.80 -11.29 0.14
C ILE A 402 -2.94 -11.93 -0.65
N SER A 403 -4.17 -11.51 -0.39
CA SER A 403 -5.36 -11.95 -1.13
C SER A 403 -6.07 -10.76 -1.74
N GLU A 404 -6.15 -10.75 -3.06
CA GLU A 404 -6.68 -9.64 -3.84
C GLU A 404 -7.80 -10.13 -4.76
N THR A 405 -8.92 -9.38 -4.73
CA THR A 405 -10.13 -9.63 -5.53
C THR A 405 -10.65 -8.37 -6.23
N GLY A 406 -10.04 -7.22 -5.95
CA GLY A 406 -10.37 -5.93 -6.56
C GLY A 406 -9.46 -5.61 -7.75
N THR A 407 -8.72 -4.51 -7.66
CA THR A 407 -7.79 -4.06 -8.70
C THR A 407 -6.52 -3.49 -8.08
N ILE A 408 -5.37 -3.90 -8.60
CA ILE A 408 -4.08 -3.24 -8.39
C ILE A 408 -3.55 -2.72 -9.73
N ASP A 409 -3.26 -1.41 -9.79
CA ASP A 409 -2.77 -0.69 -10.96
C ASP A 409 -1.49 0.11 -10.64
N PRO A 410 -0.30 -0.54 -10.55
CA PRO A 410 0.97 0.13 -10.39
C PRO A 410 1.89 0.02 -11.62
N THR A 411 2.74 1.04 -11.84
CA THR A 411 3.84 0.94 -12.82
C THR A 411 4.85 -0.16 -12.41
N LEU A 412 5.10 -0.33 -11.11
CA LEU A 412 6.02 -1.35 -10.60
C LEU A 412 5.50 -1.96 -9.30
N LEU A 413 5.24 -3.27 -9.30
CA LEU A 413 4.87 -4.02 -8.10
C LEU A 413 6.08 -4.74 -7.49
N GLN A 414 6.28 -4.58 -6.18
CA GLN A 414 7.28 -5.29 -5.40
C GLN A 414 6.60 -5.98 -4.21
N ILE A 415 7.00 -7.22 -3.93
CA ILE A 415 6.44 -8.00 -2.82
C ILE A 415 7.56 -8.65 -2.02
N ALA A 416 7.49 -8.53 -0.69
CA ALA A 416 8.47 -9.11 0.22
C ALA A 416 7.82 -9.89 1.37
N GLY A 417 8.34 -11.09 1.63
CA GLY A 417 8.10 -11.84 2.87
C GLY A 417 6.80 -12.64 2.93
N ALA A 418 5.96 -12.54 1.90
CA ALA A 418 4.64 -13.18 1.90
C ALA A 418 4.73 -14.71 1.94
N ARG A 419 3.76 -15.33 2.60
CA ARG A 419 3.55 -16.78 2.59
C ARG A 419 2.85 -17.23 1.32
N ASP A 420 1.77 -16.56 0.94
CA ASP A 420 1.07 -16.77 -0.32
C ASP A 420 0.65 -15.42 -0.91
N VAL A 421 0.62 -15.35 -2.22
CA VAL A 421 0.20 -14.17 -2.98
C VAL A 421 -0.80 -14.61 -4.05
N LEU A 422 -2.05 -14.18 -3.89
CA LEU A 422 -3.14 -14.45 -4.81
C LEU A 422 -3.70 -13.12 -5.32
N LEU A 423 -3.26 -12.72 -6.52
CA LEU A 423 -3.69 -11.50 -7.23
C LEU A 423 -4.64 -11.90 -8.36
N THR A 424 -5.89 -12.21 -7.99
CA THR A 424 -6.89 -12.80 -8.89
C THR A 424 -7.94 -11.82 -9.40
N GLY A 425 -7.91 -10.58 -8.95
CA GLY A 425 -8.77 -9.52 -9.44
C GLY A 425 -8.38 -9.04 -10.84
N SER A 426 -8.90 -7.87 -11.19
CA SER A 426 -8.66 -7.25 -12.50
C SER A 426 -7.47 -6.31 -12.40
N ASN A 427 -6.27 -6.88 -12.27
CA ASN A 427 -5.03 -6.13 -12.13
C ASN A 427 -4.57 -5.53 -13.47
N THR A 428 -3.83 -4.43 -13.40
CA THR A 428 -3.23 -3.74 -14.54
C THR A 428 -1.79 -3.36 -14.21
N ILE A 429 -0.94 -4.35 -13.94
CA ILE A 429 0.42 -4.16 -13.46
C ILE A 429 1.40 -4.10 -14.64
N ASP A 430 2.05 -2.96 -14.87
CA ASP A 430 3.01 -2.83 -15.98
C ASP A 430 4.25 -3.73 -15.79
N ALA A 431 4.78 -3.79 -14.56
CA ALA A 431 5.98 -4.56 -14.28
C ALA A 431 6.05 -5.14 -12.86
N LEU A 432 6.65 -6.33 -12.76
CA LEU A 432 7.13 -6.89 -11.50
C LEU A 432 8.58 -6.47 -11.26
N GLY A 433 8.82 -5.93 -10.07
CA GLY A 433 10.15 -5.76 -9.49
C GLY A 433 10.59 -7.03 -8.77
N SER A 434 11.20 -6.88 -7.58
CA SER A 434 11.52 -8.03 -6.73
C SER A 434 10.25 -8.59 -6.10
N VAL A 435 10.01 -9.89 -6.28
CA VAL A 435 8.91 -10.62 -5.66
C VAL A 435 9.48 -11.83 -4.92
N SER A 436 9.26 -11.89 -3.61
CA SER A 436 9.74 -12.98 -2.75
C SER A 436 8.62 -13.54 -1.90
N VAL A 437 8.22 -14.77 -2.21
CA VAL A 437 7.15 -15.55 -1.56
C VAL A 437 7.71 -16.90 -1.11
N PRO A 438 8.65 -16.92 -0.15
CA PRO A 438 9.54 -18.07 0.04
C PRO A 438 8.87 -19.33 0.61
N LEU A 439 7.66 -19.20 1.17
CA LEU A 439 6.96 -20.27 1.87
C LEU A 439 5.69 -20.76 1.16
N GLY A 440 5.35 -20.21 0.00
CA GLY A 440 4.13 -20.59 -0.72
C GLY A 440 4.06 -20.00 -2.12
N ASN A 441 2.85 -19.79 -2.62
CA ASN A 441 2.58 -19.66 -4.05
C ASN A 441 2.38 -18.20 -4.48
N LEU A 442 2.76 -17.90 -5.72
CA LEU A 442 2.40 -16.68 -6.42
C LEU A 442 1.44 -17.02 -7.55
N ALA A 443 0.26 -16.42 -7.54
CA ALA A 443 -0.70 -16.44 -8.64
C ALA A 443 -1.09 -15.01 -8.99
N LEU A 444 -0.93 -14.62 -10.25
CA LEU A 444 -1.25 -13.29 -10.77
C LEU A 444 -2.03 -13.42 -12.07
N VAL A 445 -3.20 -12.79 -12.09
CA VAL A 445 -3.99 -12.53 -13.30
C VAL A 445 -3.91 -11.04 -13.59
N ASP A 446 -3.38 -10.71 -14.75
CA ASP A 446 -3.15 -9.34 -15.20
C ASP A 446 -3.86 -9.05 -16.52
N GLN A 447 -4.38 -7.83 -16.65
CA GLN A 447 -5.17 -7.40 -17.81
C GLN A 447 -4.36 -6.59 -18.83
N VAL A 448 -3.10 -6.30 -18.53
CA VAL A 448 -2.17 -5.55 -19.40
C VAL A 448 -0.89 -6.35 -19.68
N PRO A 449 -0.06 -5.96 -20.66
CA PRO A 449 1.22 -6.61 -20.87
C PRO A 449 2.13 -6.51 -19.64
N LEU A 450 2.62 -7.65 -19.16
CA LEU A 450 3.43 -7.74 -17.95
C LEU A 450 4.92 -7.86 -18.27
N THR A 451 5.74 -6.99 -17.66
CA THR A 451 7.20 -7.13 -17.69
C THR A 451 7.76 -7.65 -16.37
N VAL A 452 8.49 -8.77 -16.37
CA VAL A 452 9.15 -9.32 -15.18
C VAL A 452 10.58 -8.79 -15.10
N ASN A 453 10.77 -7.62 -14.47
CA ASN A 453 12.07 -6.94 -14.39
C ASN A 453 12.96 -7.46 -13.26
N GLY A 454 12.39 -7.70 -12.08
CA GLY A 454 13.15 -8.16 -10.91
C GLY A 454 13.14 -9.68 -10.74
N PRO A 455 13.90 -10.20 -9.75
CA PRO A 455 13.85 -11.61 -9.39
C PRO A 455 12.47 -11.95 -8.80
N VAL A 456 11.87 -13.03 -9.30
CA VAL A 456 10.61 -13.60 -8.78
C VAL A 456 10.91 -14.97 -8.18
N TYR A 457 10.58 -15.14 -6.90
CA TYR A 457 10.76 -16.40 -6.17
C TYR A 457 9.48 -16.80 -5.44
N ALA A 458 8.98 -18.01 -5.72
CA ALA A 458 7.87 -18.65 -5.00
C ALA A 458 7.91 -20.17 -5.15
N LEU A 459 7.21 -20.91 -4.26
CA LEU A 459 7.11 -22.37 -4.32
C LEU A 459 6.49 -22.86 -5.62
N ASN A 460 5.40 -22.23 -6.05
CA ASN A 460 4.82 -22.34 -7.38
C ASN A 460 4.50 -20.92 -7.87
N ILE A 461 4.63 -20.71 -9.19
CA ILE A 461 4.37 -19.41 -9.83
C ILE A 461 3.36 -19.65 -10.95
N SER A 462 2.28 -18.88 -10.97
CA SER A 462 1.30 -18.83 -12.06
C SER A 462 1.11 -17.38 -12.49
N LEU A 463 1.46 -17.06 -13.74
CA LEU A 463 1.36 -15.72 -14.30
C LEU A 463 0.51 -15.74 -15.58
N ASP A 464 -0.62 -15.03 -15.57
CA ASP A 464 -1.52 -14.88 -16.71
C ASP A 464 -1.59 -13.41 -17.13
N SER A 465 -1.22 -13.11 -18.38
CA SER A 465 -1.25 -11.75 -18.92
C SER A 465 -1.46 -11.76 -20.45
N PRO A 466 -2.06 -10.72 -21.05
CA PRO A 466 -2.24 -10.60 -22.50
C PRO A 466 -0.94 -10.52 -23.31
N ALA A 467 0.20 -10.26 -22.67
CA ALA A 467 1.54 -10.46 -23.23
C ALA A 467 2.55 -10.44 -22.08
N MET A 468 3.63 -11.20 -22.21
CA MET A 468 4.65 -11.28 -21.15
C MET A 468 6.06 -11.12 -21.70
N TYR A 469 6.85 -10.26 -21.05
CA TYR A 469 8.28 -10.12 -21.29
C TYR A 469 9.08 -10.42 -20.01
N ILE A 470 10.03 -11.34 -20.08
CA ILE A 470 10.80 -11.85 -18.93
C ILE A 470 12.30 -11.55 -19.11
N PRO A 471 12.75 -10.31 -18.80
CA PRO A 471 14.17 -9.98 -18.74
C PRO A 471 14.82 -10.36 -17.39
N GLY A 472 14.04 -10.40 -16.31
CA GLY A 472 14.47 -10.76 -14.96
C GLY A 472 14.49 -12.26 -14.71
N ALA A 473 15.00 -12.66 -13.54
CA ALA A 473 15.09 -14.07 -13.15
C ALA A 473 13.75 -14.57 -12.57
N ILE A 474 13.32 -15.77 -12.96
CA ILE A 474 12.23 -16.49 -12.31
C ILE A 474 12.82 -17.75 -11.67
N ASN A 475 12.57 -17.97 -10.38
CA ASN A 475 13.02 -19.14 -9.66
C ASN A 475 11.87 -19.76 -8.88
N THR A 476 11.52 -20.99 -9.24
CA THR A 476 10.54 -21.79 -8.50
C THR A 476 11.03 -23.23 -8.36
N PRO A 477 11.04 -23.80 -7.14
CA PRO A 477 11.33 -25.22 -6.97
C PRO A 477 10.16 -26.12 -7.40
N GLY A 478 8.99 -25.55 -7.72
CA GLY A 478 7.81 -26.27 -8.17
C GLY A 478 7.45 -25.93 -9.62
N THR A 479 6.17 -25.66 -9.84
CA THR A 479 5.62 -25.41 -11.18
C THR A 479 5.66 -23.92 -11.51
N LEU A 480 6.16 -23.60 -12.70
CA LEU A 480 5.97 -22.32 -13.39
C LEU A 480 4.88 -22.48 -14.45
N GLY A 481 3.73 -21.87 -14.21
CA GLY A 481 2.63 -21.75 -15.16
C GLY A 481 2.61 -20.37 -15.80
N LEU A 482 2.59 -20.31 -17.14
CA LEU A 482 2.50 -19.07 -17.91
C LEU A 482 1.27 -19.10 -18.83
N GLY A 483 0.56 -18.00 -19.02
CA GLY A 483 -0.66 -18.04 -19.85
C GLY A 483 -1.21 -16.73 -20.41
N TYR A 484 -2.25 -16.93 -21.23
CA TYR A 484 -3.05 -16.01 -22.07
C TYR A 484 -2.37 -15.37 -23.31
N GLY A 485 -1.22 -14.70 -23.21
CA GLY A 485 -0.62 -13.92 -24.32
C GLY A 485 0.61 -14.52 -25.02
N PRO A 486 1.25 -13.80 -25.99
CA PRO A 486 2.61 -14.08 -26.42
C PRO A 486 3.59 -13.94 -25.25
N ILE A 487 4.59 -14.81 -25.21
CA ILE A 487 5.56 -14.88 -24.11
C ILE A 487 6.96 -14.80 -24.71
N SER A 488 7.78 -13.87 -24.21
CA SER A 488 9.18 -13.77 -24.58
C SER A 488 10.05 -13.61 -23.36
N GLY A 489 11.17 -14.32 -23.30
CA GLY A 489 12.05 -14.31 -22.14
C GLY A 489 13.50 -14.57 -22.53
N ASN A 490 14.37 -13.70 -22.04
CA ASN A 490 15.82 -13.83 -22.13
C ASN A 490 16.49 -13.90 -20.75
N GLY A 491 15.75 -13.60 -19.67
CA GLY A 491 16.20 -13.83 -18.30
C GLY A 491 16.24 -15.32 -17.95
N PRO A 492 17.03 -15.70 -16.91
CA PRO A 492 17.14 -17.09 -16.48
C PRO A 492 15.85 -17.56 -15.80
N ILE A 493 15.35 -18.72 -16.21
CA ILE A 493 14.20 -19.38 -15.59
C ILE A 493 14.64 -20.69 -14.95
N THR A 494 14.47 -20.83 -13.64
CA THR A 494 14.63 -22.09 -12.92
C THR A 494 13.26 -22.59 -12.47
N ALA A 495 12.86 -23.77 -12.96
CA ALA A 495 11.58 -24.40 -12.60
C ALA A 495 11.69 -25.93 -12.56
N ALA A 496 11.03 -26.58 -11.61
CA ALA A 496 10.94 -28.05 -11.67
C ALA A 496 10.01 -28.49 -12.80
N THR A 497 8.88 -27.79 -13.00
CA THR A 497 7.97 -28.02 -14.12
C THR A 497 7.61 -26.69 -14.79
N LEU A 498 7.67 -26.62 -16.12
CA LEU A 498 7.14 -25.53 -16.93
C LEU A 498 5.85 -25.98 -17.62
N THR A 499 4.78 -25.21 -17.50
CA THR A 499 3.46 -25.52 -18.10
C THR A 499 2.81 -24.24 -18.62
N SER A 500 1.82 -24.37 -19.50
CA SER A 500 0.91 -23.28 -19.80
C SER A 500 -0.32 -23.32 -18.87
N ASN A 501 -0.78 -22.19 -18.34
CA ASN A 501 -2.03 -22.13 -17.56
C ASN A 501 -3.27 -22.26 -18.44
N SER A 502 -3.18 -21.73 -19.67
CA SER A 502 -4.20 -21.75 -20.71
C SER A 502 -3.54 -21.85 -22.08
N ALA A 503 -4.33 -22.01 -23.15
CA ALA A 503 -3.84 -21.78 -24.50
C ALA A 503 -3.25 -20.35 -24.61
N VAL A 504 -2.05 -20.22 -25.16
CA VAL A 504 -1.44 -18.92 -25.44
C VAL A 504 -1.87 -18.42 -26.82
N THR A 505 -2.20 -17.13 -26.93
CA THR A 505 -2.68 -16.51 -28.19
C THR A 505 -1.56 -15.92 -29.05
N GLY A 506 -0.30 -16.32 -28.81
CA GLY A 506 0.87 -15.77 -29.48
C GLY A 506 2.09 -16.68 -29.38
N ASP A 507 3.19 -16.26 -30.00
CA ASP A 507 4.44 -17.00 -29.99
C ASP A 507 5.05 -17.07 -28.59
N VAL A 508 5.70 -18.18 -28.29
CA VAL A 508 6.45 -18.42 -27.05
C VAL A 508 7.93 -18.55 -27.39
N ALA A 509 8.75 -17.67 -26.83
CA ALA A 509 10.19 -17.64 -27.03
C ALA A 509 10.92 -17.50 -25.70
N LEU A 510 11.22 -18.63 -25.05
CA LEU A 510 12.00 -18.74 -23.83
C LEU A 510 13.44 -19.15 -24.18
N THR A 511 14.17 -18.21 -24.78
CA THR A 511 15.47 -18.49 -25.43
C THR A 511 16.67 -18.14 -24.56
N GLY A 512 16.44 -17.76 -23.29
CA GLY A 512 17.50 -17.60 -22.29
C GLY A 512 18.42 -18.81 -22.23
N THR A 513 19.74 -18.59 -22.27
CA THR A 513 20.73 -19.68 -22.31
C THR A 513 20.93 -20.37 -20.97
N ASP A 514 20.43 -19.76 -19.90
CA ASP A 514 20.64 -20.17 -18.50
C ASP A 514 19.35 -20.72 -17.87
N ASN A 515 18.36 -21.10 -18.70
CA ASN A 515 17.17 -21.76 -18.19
C ASN A 515 17.53 -23.13 -17.62
N VAL A 516 16.89 -23.50 -16.52
CA VAL A 516 17.03 -24.78 -15.81
C VAL A 516 15.62 -25.31 -15.54
N ILE A 517 15.08 -26.02 -16.52
CA ILE A 517 13.74 -26.61 -16.50
C ILE A 517 13.86 -28.12 -16.40
N GLY A 518 13.36 -28.70 -15.31
CA GLY A 518 13.38 -30.15 -15.14
C GLY A 518 12.42 -30.88 -16.07
N THR A 519 11.15 -30.47 -16.05
CA THR A 519 10.06 -31.09 -16.81
C THR A 519 9.28 -30.04 -17.60
N LEU A 520 9.07 -30.28 -18.89
CA LEU A 520 8.04 -29.61 -19.68
C LEU A 520 6.73 -30.40 -19.53
N GLY A 521 5.78 -29.77 -18.84
CA GLY A 521 4.41 -30.26 -18.68
C GLY A 521 3.55 -30.00 -19.91
N GLY A 522 2.24 -29.86 -19.71
CA GLY A 522 1.31 -29.49 -20.78
C GLY A 522 1.55 -28.06 -21.25
N PHE A 523 1.75 -27.86 -22.55
CA PHE A 523 1.96 -26.52 -23.11
C PHE A 523 1.19 -26.32 -24.41
N ASP A 524 0.17 -25.47 -24.39
CA ASP A 524 -0.69 -25.23 -25.55
C ASP A 524 -0.39 -23.90 -26.24
N ALA A 525 0.46 -23.94 -27.27
CA ALA A 525 0.73 -22.84 -28.19
C ALA A 525 0.21 -23.13 -29.61
N ALA A 526 -0.96 -23.79 -29.71
CA ALA A 526 -1.55 -24.17 -30.99
C ALA A 526 -1.62 -22.97 -31.98
N GLY A 527 -1.11 -23.17 -33.20
CA GLY A 527 -1.09 -22.12 -34.22
C GLY A 527 0.07 -21.12 -34.14
N HIS A 528 0.87 -21.18 -33.07
CA HIS A 528 1.98 -20.26 -32.79
C HIS A 528 3.33 -20.98 -32.69
N LEU A 529 4.43 -20.23 -32.72
CA LEU A 529 5.77 -20.79 -32.51
C LEU A 529 5.99 -21.08 -31.03
N PHE A 530 6.64 -22.18 -30.71
CA PHE A 530 7.16 -22.45 -29.37
C PHE A 530 8.67 -22.67 -29.47
N ALA A 531 9.45 -21.88 -28.72
CA ALA A 531 10.89 -22.01 -28.63
C ALA A 531 11.32 -22.03 -27.15
N LEU A 532 12.08 -23.05 -26.76
CA LEU A 532 12.67 -23.22 -25.43
C LEU A 532 14.14 -23.61 -25.57
N THR A 533 15.03 -22.86 -24.93
CA THR A 533 16.43 -23.23 -24.73
C THR A 533 16.62 -23.58 -23.26
N ASP A 534 17.15 -24.76 -22.96
CA ASP A 534 17.43 -25.25 -21.62
C ASP A 534 18.91 -25.61 -21.44
N ALA A 535 19.50 -25.17 -20.34
CA ALA A 535 20.90 -25.41 -19.98
C ALA A 535 21.11 -26.79 -19.35
N THR A 536 20.06 -27.56 -19.12
CA THR A 536 20.09 -28.88 -18.48
C THR A 536 19.35 -29.94 -19.31
N ALA A 537 19.28 -31.15 -18.76
CA ALA A 537 18.50 -32.22 -19.38
C ALA A 537 17.02 -31.97 -19.12
N LEU A 538 16.21 -32.07 -20.17
CA LEU A 538 14.79 -31.75 -20.14
C LEU A 538 13.93 -33.00 -20.31
N THR A 539 12.97 -33.21 -19.42
CA THR A 539 11.94 -34.24 -19.58
C THR A 539 10.68 -33.63 -20.16
N VAL A 540 10.11 -34.22 -21.21
CA VAL A 540 8.81 -33.84 -21.77
C VAL A 540 7.78 -34.87 -21.30
N ALA A 541 6.94 -34.45 -20.36
CA ALA A 541 5.94 -35.31 -19.73
C ALA A 541 4.52 -35.07 -20.27
N GLY A 542 4.16 -33.81 -20.51
CA GLY A 542 2.82 -33.42 -20.96
C GLY A 542 2.70 -33.17 -22.47
N PRO A 543 1.47 -32.96 -22.97
CA PRO A 543 1.23 -32.62 -24.37
C PRO A 543 1.72 -31.21 -24.71
N VAL A 544 2.44 -31.05 -25.81
CA VAL A 544 2.87 -29.76 -26.35
C VAL A 544 2.28 -29.54 -27.73
N SER A 545 1.54 -28.45 -27.90
CA SER A 545 0.92 -28.05 -29.17
C SER A 545 1.59 -26.78 -29.71
N ALA A 546 1.99 -26.77 -30.98
CA ALA A 546 2.60 -25.61 -31.63
C ALA A 546 2.42 -25.67 -33.16
N LYS A 547 2.48 -24.53 -33.84
CA LYS A 547 2.66 -24.50 -35.31
C LYS A 547 4.03 -25.06 -35.70
N ALA A 548 5.06 -24.66 -34.97
CA ALA A 548 6.40 -25.24 -35.06
C ALA A 548 7.06 -25.17 -33.69
N LEU A 549 7.72 -26.26 -33.31
CA LEU A 549 8.33 -26.45 -31.99
C LEU A 549 9.85 -26.43 -32.10
N THR A 550 10.55 -25.58 -31.35
CA THR A 550 12.01 -25.61 -31.21
C THR A 550 12.38 -25.83 -29.76
N ILE A 551 12.88 -27.01 -29.41
CA ILE A 551 13.41 -27.30 -28.07
C ILE A 551 14.89 -27.56 -28.19
N THR A 552 15.70 -26.79 -27.48
CA THR A 552 17.14 -27.03 -27.32
C THR A 552 17.41 -27.37 -25.87
N ALA A 553 18.07 -28.48 -25.58
CA ALA A 553 18.44 -28.86 -24.22
C ALA A 553 19.88 -29.37 -24.16
N THR A 554 20.54 -29.21 -23.02
CA THR A 554 21.93 -29.62 -22.82
C THR A 554 22.00 -30.96 -22.10
N GLY A 555 22.69 -31.94 -22.69
CA GLY A 555 22.74 -33.32 -22.20
C GLY A 555 21.69 -34.19 -22.90
N GLN A 556 20.46 -34.25 -22.40
CA GLN A 556 19.45 -35.18 -22.89
C GLN A 556 18.05 -34.54 -22.98
N ILE A 557 17.29 -34.94 -23.99
CA ILE A 557 15.83 -34.74 -24.04
C ILE A 557 15.16 -36.09 -23.82
N THR A 558 14.33 -36.18 -22.79
CA THR A 558 13.57 -37.39 -22.47
C THR A 558 12.11 -37.21 -22.89
N LEU A 559 11.62 -38.07 -23.78
CA LEU A 559 10.22 -38.16 -24.16
C LEU A 559 9.53 -39.18 -23.25
N ASP A 560 9.04 -38.72 -22.10
CA ASP A 560 8.50 -39.61 -21.08
C ASP A 560 7.00 -39.86 -21.27
N GLY A 561 6.25 -38.80 -21.49
CA GLY A 561 4.82 -38.87 -21.77
C GLY A 561 3.94 -39.44 -20.65
N ALA A 562 4.44 -39.47 -19.41
CA ALA A 562 3.67 -39.90 -18.23
C ALA A 562 2.33 -39.16 -18.07
N ASP A 563 2.26 -37.89 -18.47
CA ASP A 563 1.07 -37.04 -18.37
C ASP A 563 0.34 -36.87 -19.71
N GLY A 564 0.35 -37.92 -20.54
CA GLY A 564 -0.26 -37.90 -21.88
C GLY A 564 0.62 -37.20 -22.92
N GLY A 565 1.94 -37.35 -22.80
CA GLY A 565 2.90 -36.65 -23.65
C GLY A 565 2.69 -36.88 -25.14
N SER A 566 2.62 -35.75 -25.85
CA SER A 566 2.50 -35.74 -27.28
C SER A 566 3.05 -34.45 -27.86
N PHE A 567 3.52 -34.49 -29.10
CA PHE A 567 3.74 -33.29 -29.90
C PHE A 567 2.65 -33.16 -30.95
N SER A 568 1.78 -32.16 -30.77
CA SER A 568 0.81 -31.72 -31.76
C SER A 568 1.43 -30.57 -32.54
N ILE A 569 2.20 -30.90 -33.57
CA ILE A 569 2.99 -29.92 -34.34
C ILE A 569 2.44 -29.73 -35.75
N GLY A 570 2.31 -28.47 -36.15
CA GLY A 570 2.11 -28.09 -37.54
C GLY A 570 3.35 -28.36 -38.39
N GLY A 571 3.22 -28.16 -39.71
CA GLY A 571 4.40 -28.21 -40.58
C GLY A 571 4.08 -28.34 -42.05
N GLN A 572 5.17 -28.36 -42.81
CA GLN A 572 5.20 -28.79 -44.20
C GLN A 572 5.99 -30.10 -44.27
N PHE A 573 5.85 -30.82 -45.38
CA PHE A 573 6.70 -31.95 -45.70
C PHE A 573 8.19 -31.60 -45.65
N LEU A 574 9.01 -32.62 -45.46
CA LEU A 574 10.45 -32.53 -45.54
C LEU A 574 10.88 -31.86 -46.87
N PRO A 575 11.80 -30.87 -46.87
CA PRO A 575 12.29 -30.27 -48.09
C PRO A 575 12.86 -31.31 -49.06
N THR A 576 12.51 -31.19 -50.35
CA THR A 576 12.84 -32.19 -51.39
C THR A 576 14.34 -32.27 -51.70
N TYR A 577 15.13 -31.29 -51.26
CA TYR A 577 16.58 -31.19 -51.47
C TYR A 577 17.33 -31.06 -50.14
N VAL A 578 17.83 -32.18 -49.63
CA VAL A 578 18.77 -32.21 -48.49
C VAL A 578 20.12 -32.70 -49.02
N TYR A 579 21.05 -31.77 -49.26
CA TYR A 579 22.43 -32.04 -49.67
C TYR A 579 23.36 -31.66 -48.51
N ASN A 580 24.13 -32.63 -47.99
CA ASN A 580 25.14 -32.45 -46.94
C ASN A 580 24.66 -31.81 -45.63
N GLY A 581 23.80 -32.52 -44.89
CA GLY A 581 23.41 -32.17 -43.52
C GLY A 581 21.94 -31.74 -43.41
N LEU A 582 21.42 -31.74 -42.19
CA LEU A 582 20.07 -31.26 -41.91
C LEU A 582 20.12 -29.75 -41.67
N SER A 583 19.33 -28.98 -42.43
CA SER A 583 19.19 -27.53 -42.27
C SER A 583 17.69 -27.20 -42.12
N PRO A 584 17.15 -27.23 -40.89
CA PRO A 584 15.76 -26.88 -40.64
C PRO A 584 15.48 -25.41 -41.00
N ARG A 585 14.28 -25.12 -41.50
CA ARG A 585 13.83 -23.76 -41.77
C ARG A 585 13.26 -23.15 -40.49
N ASN A 586 13.81 -22.01 -40.10
CA ASN A 586 13.35 -21.28 -38.91
C ASN A 586 11.85 -20.93 -39.00
N GLY A 587 11.10 -21.16 -37.93
CA GLY A 587 9.67 -20.85 -37.82
C GLY A 587 8.74 -21.68 -38.71
N ILE A 588 9.24 -22.71 -39.39
CA ILE A 588 8.46 -23.61 -40.26
C ILE A 588 8.59 -25.06 -39.80
N ASP A 589 9.83 -25.50 -39.58
CA ASP A 589 10.12 -26.88 -39.20
C ASP A 589 10.22 -27.01 -37.69
N SER A 590 9.75 -28.12 -37.13
CA SER A 590 9.95 -28.42 -35.71
C SER A 590 11.32 -29.05 -35.49
N VAL A 591 12.00 -28.69 -34.41
CA VAL A 591 13.38 -29.05 -34.08
C VAL A 591 13.47 -29.45 -32.61
N LEU A 592 14.04 -30.62 -32.35
CA LEU A 592 14.63 -30.99 -31.08
C LEU A 592 16.14 -30.97 -31.25
N GLN A 593 16.84 -30.17 -30.47
CA GLN A 593 18.29 -30.05 -30.52
C GLN A 593 18.87 -30.42 -29.17
N VAL A 594 19.86 -31.32 -29.20
CA VAL A 594 20.63 -31.68 -28.02
C VAL A 594 22.02 -31.05 -28.14
N ILE A 595 22.47 -30.39 -27.07
CA ILE A 595 23.84 -29.88 -26.94
C ILE A 595 24.61 -30.82 -26.02
N ALA A 596 25.83 -31.19 -26.39
CA ALA A 596 26.65 -32.08 -25.57
C ALA A 596 27.10 -31.39 -24.27
N ASN A 597 27.03 -32.10 -23.14
CA ASN A 597 27.52 -31.63 -21.83
C ASN A 597 28.76 -32.39 -21.33
N GLY A 598 29.46 -33.09 -22.22
CA GLY A 598 30.58 -33.97 -21.83
C GLY A 598 30.19 -35.20 -21.00
N ALA A 599 28.90 -35.36 -20.66
CA ALA A 599 28.34 -36.54 -20.01
C ALA A 599 28.21 -37.72 -20.99
N PRO A 600 28.20 -38.99 -20.51
CA PRO A 600 28.09 -40.17 -21.37
C PRO A 600 26.70 -40.36 -21.98
N ALA A 601 25.66 -39.75 -21.41
CA ALA A 601 24.27 -39.85 -21.88
C ALA A 601 23.85 -38.57 -22.60
N ASN A 602 24.43 -38.30 -23.77
CA ASN A 602 23.91 -37.25 -24.66
C ASN A 602 22.93 -37.85 -25.66
N GLY A 603 21.74 -37.25 -25.82
CA GLY A 603 20.83 -37.64 -26.89
C GLY A 603 19.34 -37.55 -26.58
N ILE A 604 18.54 -38.34 -27.28
CA ILE A 604 17.07 -38.38 -27.12
C ILE A 604 16.64 -39.77 -26.66
N VAL A 605 15.86 -39.84 -25.59
CA VAL A 605 15.38 -41.12 -25.04
C VAL A 605 13.89 -41.05 -24.83
N GLN A 606 13.15 -42.02 -25.37
CA GLN A 606 11.76 -42.25 -25.03
C GLN A 606 11.67 -43.25 -23.88
N THR A 607 11.03 -42.87 -22.78
CA THR A 607 10.86 -43.72 -21.58
C THR A 607 9.44 -44.24 -21.39
N GLY A 608 8.41 -43.51 -21.85
CA GLY A 608 7.02 -43.93 -21.82
C GLY A 608 6.32 -43.79 -23.18
N GLN A 609 4.98 -43.85 -23.19
CA GLN A 609 4.19 -43.69 -24.41
C GLN A 609 4.28 -42.25 -24.89
N PHE A 610 4.67 -42.04 -26.16
CA PHE A 610 4.78 -40.70 -26.72
C PHE A 610 4.25 -40.66 -28.15
N ASN A 611 3.33 -39.74 -28.41
CA ASN A 611 2.71 -39.56 -29.72
C ASN A 611 3.22 -38.28 -30.40
N ILE A 612 3.36 -38.31 -31.73
CA ILE A 612 3.61 -37.09 -32.51
C ILE A 612 2.59 -37.05 -33.63
N ASP A 613 1.83 -35.98 -33.70
CA ASP A 613 0.78 -35.79 -34.69
C ASP A 613 0.62 -34.30 -35.05
N THR A 614 -0.39 -34.02 -35.87
CA THR A 614 -0.74 -32.66 -36.30
C THR A 614 -1.88 -32.03 -35.50
N GLY A 615 -2.23 -32.60 -34.34
CA GLY A 615 -3.34 -32.13 -33.50
C GLY A 615 -4.67 -32.11 -34.24
N SER A 616 -5.32 -30.95 -34.28
CA SER A 616 -6.61 -30.73 -34.95
C SER A 616 -6.57 -30.91 -36.47
N LEU A 617 -5.37 -30.97 -37.07
CA LEU A 617 -5.17 -31.18 -38.50
C LEU A 617 -4.85 -32.65 -38.82
N GLN A 618 -5.47 -33.60 -38.09
CA GLN A 618 -5.18 -35.03 -38.19
C GLN A 618 -5.10 -35.53 -39.64
N GLY A 619 -4.00 -36.21 -39.96
CA GLY A 619 -3.75 -36.79 -41.29
C GLY A 619 -2.96 -35.90 -42.25
N GLN A 620 -2.68 -34.65 -41.89
CA GLN A 620 -1.68 -33.86 -42.60
C GLN A 620 -0.26 -34.31 -42.18
N PRO A 621 0.71 -34.31 -43.10
CA PRO A 621 2.09 -34.61 -42.79
C PRO A 621 2.80 -33.43 -42.14
N ASN A 622 3.58 -33.69 -41.10
CA ASN A 622 4.44 -32.70 -40.43
C ASN A 622 5.91 -33.16 -40.43
N THR A 623 6.83 -32.25 -40.14
CA THR A 623 8.26 -32.58 -40.09
C THR A 623 8.83 -32.29 -38.71
N LEU A 624 9.60 -33.25 -38.20
CA LEU A 624 10.40 -33.11 -36.99
C LEU A 624 11.88 -33.37 -37.29
N PHE A 625 12.72 -32.39 -36.98
CA PHE A 625 14.17 -32.52 -37.00
C PHE A 625 14.67 -32.86 -35.60
N MET A 626 15.50 -33.89 -35.50
CA MET A 626 16.24 -34.23 -34.28
C MET A 626 17.73 -34.03 -34.55
N LEU A 627 18.30 -32.97 -33.98
CA LEU A 627 19.70 -32.57 -34.15
C LEU A 627 20.50 -33.02 -32.93
N LEU A 628 21.33 -34.05 -33.09
CA LEU A 628 22.12 -34.62 -32.01
C LEU A 628 23.60 -34.26 -32.17
N PRO A 629 24.35 -34.12 -31.06
CA PRO A 629 25.79 -33.88 -31.11
C PRO A 629 26.53 -35.15 -31.56
N ASP A 630 27.80 -35.01 -31.93
CA ASP A 630 28.57 -36.15 -32.42
C ASP A 630 28.69 -37.26 -31.37
N GLY A 631 28.40 -38.50 -31.77
CA GLY A 631 28.43 -39.68 -30.90
C GLY A 631 27.26 -39.81 -29.91
N ALA A 632 26.22 -38.97 -30.01
CA ALA A 632 25.02 -39.08 -29.18
C ALA A 632 24.06 -40.19 -29.65
N ASP A 633 23.33 -40.76 -28.69
CA ASP A 633 22.43 -41.87 -28.95
C ASP A 633 20.96 -41.43 -29.01
N ALA A 634 20.16 -42.11 -29.83
CA ALA A 634 18.70 -41.96 -29.82
C ALA A 634 18.01 -43.29 -29.54
N LYS A 635 17.20 -43.36 -28.49
CA LYS A 635 16.51 -44.59 -28.10
C LYS A 635 15.01 -44.35 -28.06
N PHE A 636 14.28 -45.07 -28.90
CA PHE A 636 12.82 -45.06 -28.92
C PHE A 636 12.28 -46.38 -28.41
N ASN A 637 11.17 -46.34 -27.68
CA ASN A 637 10.49 -47.56 -27.23
C ASN A 637 9.45 -47.98 -28.27
N ASP A 638 8.51 -47.08 -28.52
CA ASP A 638 7.36 -47.24 -29.41
C ASP A 638 6.80 -45.89 -29.85
N LEU A 639 7.66 -45.04 -30.42
CA LEU A 639 7.27 -43.71 -30.87
C LEU A 639 6.22 -43.80 -31.98
N ASN A 640 5.03 -43.29 -31.68
CA ASN A 640 3.89 -43.30 -32.60
C ASN A 640 3.74 -41.94 -33.28
N ALA A 641 4.23 -41.84 -34.52
CA ALA A 641 4.37 -40.60 -35.26
C ALA A 641 3.97 -40.77 -36.74
N ARG A 642 2.82 -41.43 -36.99
CA ARG A 642 2.42 -41.94 -38.32
C ARG A 642 2.24 -40.87 -39.39
N SER A 643 2.01 -39.62 -38.98
CA SER A 643 1.90 -38.46 -39.87
C SER A 643 3.19 -37.65 -39.95
N THR A 644 4.30 -38.13 -39.38
CA THR A 644 5.53 -37.34 -39.25
C THR A 644 6.65 -37.82 -40.16
N ASP A 645 7.24 -36.87 -40.87
CA ASP A 645 8.55 -36.96 -41.50
C ASP A 645 9.61 -36.71 -40.43
N LEU A 646 10.33 -37.76 -40.04
CA LEU A 646 11.41 -37.64 -39.07
C LEU A 646 12.75 -37.49 -39.79
N ALA A 647 13.45 -36.39 -39.51
CA ALA A 647 14.83 -36.18 -39.92
C ALA A 647 15.77 -36.18 -38.72
N ILE A 648 16.62 -37.20 -38.60
CA ILE A 648 17.54 -37.35 -37.46
C ILE A 648 19.00 -37.21 -37.89
N SER A 649 19.74 -36.34 -37.23
CA SER A 649 21.20 -36.18 -37.39
C SER A 649 21.91 -37.00 -36.34
N LEU A 650 22.63 -38.04 -36.75
CA LEU A 650 23.39 -38.92 -35.86
C LEU A 650 24.90 -38.65 -35.92
N ILE A 651 25.42 -38.16 -37.04
CA ILE A 651 26.87 -38.07 -37.27
C ILE A 651 27.51 -39.45 -37.01
N ASN A 652 28.22 -39.67 -35.88
CA ASN A 652 28.77 -40.98 -35.52
C ASN A 652 27.98 -41.73 -34.41
N GLY A 653 26.80 -41.25 -34.03
CA GLY A 653 25.95 -41.81 -32.97
C GLY A 653 25.17 -43.08 -33.36
N TYR A 654 24.49 -43.67 -32.38
CA TYR A 654 23.65 -44.86 -32.55
C TYR A 654 22.18 -44.57 -32.25
N ALA A 655 21.29 -44.94 -33.18
CA ALA A 655 19.85 -44.85 -32.94
C ALA A 655 19.14 -46.21 -33.05
N GLN A 656 18.22 -46.48 -32.12
CA GLN A 656 17.49 -47.74 -32.07
C GLN A 656 16.08 -47.55 -31.53
N GLY A 657 15.22 -48.53 -31.77
CA GLY A 657 13.87 -48.54 -31.21
C GLY A 657 12.76 -48.86 -32.19
N THR A 658 11.53 -48.91 -31.67
CA THR A 658 10.34 -49.08 -32.51
C THR A 658 9.78 -47.72 -32.91
N LEU A 659 9.54 -47.52 -34.20
CA LEU A 659 9.06 -46.28 -34.80
C LEU A 659 7.89 -46.53 -35.76
N TYR A 660 6.88 -45.67 -35.70
CA TYR A 660 5.79 -45.62 -36.69
C TYR A 660 5.77 -44.22 -37.33
N LEU A 661 6.19 -44.09 -38.60
CA LEU A 661 6.45 -42.80 -39.26
C LEU A 661 5.74 -42.66 -40.61
N HIS A 662 5.65 -41.44 -41.12
CA HIS A 662 5.33 -41.19 -42.55
C HIS A 662 6.57 -41.40 -43.43
N TYR A 663 7.67 -40.71 -43.10
CA TYR A 663 8.94 -40.77 -43.80
C TYR A 663 10.13 -40.73 -42.81
N LEU A 664 11.28 -41.28 -43.20
CA LEU A 664 12.50 -41.26 -42.40
C LEU A 664 13.70 -40.78 -43.22
N LEU A 665 14.34 -39.71 -42.75
CA LEU A 665 15.64 -39.24 -43.23
C LEU A 665 16.67 -39.37 -42.11
N VAL A 666 17.79 -40.05 -42.38
CA VAL A 666 18.94 -40.13 -41.48
C VAL A 666 20.12 -39.37 -42.08
N ALA A 667 20.60 -38.34 -41.37
CA ALA A 667 21.87 -37.70 -41.68
C ALA A 667 22.97 -38.35 -40.84
N GLY A 668 23.82 -39.14 -41.50
CA GLY A 668 24.79 -40.01 -40.85
C GLY A 668 26.20 -39.85 -41.38
N GLY A 669 27.18 -40.12 -40.52
CA GLY A 669 28.61 -40.21 -40.82
C GLY A 669 29.08 -41.64 -41.09
N LEU A 670 30.40 -41.84 -41.22
CA LEU A 670 30.98 -43.14 -41.53
C LEU A 670 30.80 -44.18 -40.41
N ASN A 671 30.75 -43.74 -39.16
CA ASN A 671 30.68 -44.63 -37.99
C ASN A 671 29.29 -44.71 -37.35
N GLY A 672 28.33 -43.92 -37.83
CA GLY A 672 26.96 -43.93 -37.31
C GLY A 672 26.21 -45.22 -37.64
N GLN A 673 25.26 -45.57 -36.79
CA GLN A 673 24.52 -46.84 -36.87
C GLN A 673 23.05 -46.62 -36.53
N THR A 674 22.15 -47.38 -37.20
CA THR A 674 20.73 -47.44 -36.80
C THR A 674 20.22 -48.86 -36.73
N ALA A 675 19.38 -49.13 -35.73
CA ALA A 675 18.69 -50.40 -35.51
C ALA A 675 17.20 -50.15 -35.22
N PHE A 676 16.51 -49.52 -36.17
CA PHE A 676 15.09 -49.25 -36.05
C PHE A 676 14.25 -50.46 -36.46
N VAL A 677 13.08 -50.60 -35.84
CA VAL A 677 12.03 -51.54 -36.22
C VAL A 677 10.68 -50.81 -36.29
N GLY A 678 9.70 -51.35 -37.01
CA GLY A 678 8.35 -50.77 -37.08
C GLY A 678 7.88 -50.50 -38.50
N GLN A 679 7.22 -49.35 -38.73
CA GLN A 679 6.57 -49.02 -39.99
C GLN A 679 6.94 -47.62 -40.52
N ILE A 680 7.06 -47.51 -41.84
CA ILE A 680 7.19 -46.24 -42.57
C ILE A 680 6.10 -46.20 -43.64
N ALA A 681 5.30 -45.14 -43.68
CA ALA A 681 4.12 -44.99 -44.54
C ALA A 681 3.12 -46.16 -44.44
N GLY A 682 2.99 -46.75 -43.24
CA GLY A 682 2.15 -47.93 -42.99
C GLY A 682 2.68 -49.25 -43.55
N LEU A 683 3.89 -49.27 -44.13
CA LEU A 683 4.55 -50.47 -44.66
C LEU A 683 5.51 -51.05 -43.62
N ALA A 684 5.75 -52.37 -43.67
CA ALA A 684 6.69 -53.09 -42.81
C ALA A 684 7.79 -53.80 -43.64
N GLY A 685 8.79 -54.38 -42.96
CA GLY A 685 9.87 -55.14 -43.60
C GLY A 685 10.75 -54.30 -44.53
N SER A 686 11.16 -54.88 -45.66
CA SER A 686 12.00 -54.21 -46.67
C SER A 686 11.30 -53.01 -47.33
N ALA A 687 9.98 -53.05 -47.48
CA ALA A 687 9.20 -51.94 -48.04
C ALA A 687 9.26 -50.68 -47.16
N ALA A 688 9.28 -50.86 -45.84
CA ALA A 688 9.51 -49.75 -44.91
C ALA A 688 10.92 -49.16 -45.09
N ALA A 689 11.94 -50.02 -45.13
CA ALA A 689 13.33 -49.57 -45.29
C ALA A 689 13.56 -48.82 -46.61
N HIS A 690 12.90 -49.25 -47.70
CA HIS A 690 12.94 -48.55 -48.99
C HIS A 690 12.40 -47.12 -48.92
N ASN A 691 11.36 -46.89 -48.10
CA ASN A 691 10.74 -45.58 -47.92
C ASN A 691 11.52 -44.63 -46.99
N GLY A 692 12.72 -45.01 -46.54
CA GLY A 692 13.65 -44.13 -45.84
C GLY A 692 14.84 -43.73 -46.70
N LYS A 693 15.58 -42.71 -46.27
CA LYS A 693 16.79 -42.24 -46.95
C LYS A 693 17.92 -41.94 -45.97
N VAL A 694 19.16 -42.19 -46.39
CA VAL A 694 20.37 -41.80 -45.66
C VAL A 694 21.17 -40.80 -46.50
N VAL A 695 21.67 -39.74 -45.87
CA VAL A 695 22.54 -38.72 -46.52
C VAL A 695 23.83 -38.50 -45.71
N PRO A 696 24.97 -38.19 -46.35
CA PRO A 696 25.17 -38.06 -47.80
C PRO A 696 25.45 -39.40 -48.52
N VAL A 697 25.92 -40.44 -47.81
CA VAL A 697 26.25 -41.75 -48.41
C VAL A 697 25.59 -42.88 -47.59
N PRO A 698 24.78 -43.76 -48.21
CA PRO A 698 24.20 -44.92 -47.53
C PRO A 698 25.29 -45.90 -47.05
N GLY A 699 25.22 -46.31 -45.78
CA GLY A 699 26.11 -47.31 -45.17
C GLY A 699 25.35 -48.56 -44.70
N SER A 700 26.04 -49.71 -44.62
CA SER A 700 25.43 -50.99 -44.22
C SER A 700 25.02 -51.07 -42.74
N SER A 701 25.46 -50.11 -41.93
CA SER A 701 25.13 -49.92 -40.52
C SER A 701 23.80 -49.20 -40.28
N TYR A 702 23.28 -48.49 -41.28
CA TYR A 702 22.00 -47.79 -41.19
C TYR A 702 20.86 -48.72 -41.58
N ARG A 703 20.22 -49.35 -40.58
CA ARG A 703 19.16 -50.34 -40.79
C ARG A 703 17.80 -49.94 -40.22
N PHE A 704 16.75 -50.38 -40.92
CA PHE A 704 15.36 -50.37 -40.50
C PHE A 704 14.74 -51.74 -40.81
N ASN A 705 14.08 -52.39 -39.84
CA ASN A 705 13.60 -53.78 -39.93
C ASN A 705 14.71 -54.75 -40.41
N SER A 706 15.94 -54.54 -39.93
CA SER A 706 17.16 -55.29 -40.32
C SER A 706 17.60 -55.13 -41.80
N CYS A 707 16.97 -54.24 -42.57
CA CYS A 707 17.32 -53.95 -43.97
C CYS A 707 18.02 -52.58 -44.06
N ILE A 708 18.92 -52.38 -45.03
CA ILE A 708 19.60 -51.08 -45.22
C ILE A 708 18.55 -50.02 -45.61
N ILE A 709 18.58 -48.86 -44.97
CA ILE A 709 17.67 -47.75 -45.27
C ILE A 709 17.90 -47.26 -46.72
N GLY A 710 16.83 -47.12 -47.49
CA GLY A 710 16.83 -46.79 -48.92
C GLY A 710 16.99 -48.00 -49.86
N SER A 711 17.21 -49.21 -49.33
CA SER A 711 17.34 -50.44 -50.12
C SER A 711 16.01 -51.16 -50.29
N VAL A 712 15.81 -51.78 -51.45
CA VAL A 712 14.68 -52.70 -51.71
C VAL A 712 14.95 -54.14 -51.25
N SER A 713 16.20 -54.45 -50.83
CA SER A 713 16.61 -55.77 -50.32
C SER A 713 17.34 -55.68 -48.98
N CYS A 714 17.11 -56.67 -48.12
CA CYS A 714 17.74 -56.78 -46.80
C CYS A 714 19.08 -57.54 -46.83
N THR A 715 19.48 -58.08 -47.98
CA THR A 715 20.75 -58.79 -48.14
C THR A 715 21.89 -57.80 -48.36
N VAL A 716 22.90 -57.81 -47.48
CA VAL A 716 24.15 -57.08 -47.70
C VAL A 716 25.01 -57.87 -48.68
N LEU A 717 25.27 -57.32 -49.87
CA LEU A 717 26.24 -57.92 -50.78
C LEU A 717 27.64 -57.71 -50.20
N PRO A 718 28.46 -58.76 -50.00
CA PRO A 718 29.83 -58.59 -49.55
C PRO A 718 30.59 -57.78 -50.60
N VAL A 719 31.28 -56.71 -50.16
CA VAL A 719 32.26 -56.03 -51.00
C VAL A 719 33.40 -57.01 -51.23
N ALA A 720 33.45 -57.59 -52.43
CA ALA A 720 34.62 -58.34 -52.86
C ALA A 720 35.78 -57.36 -52.97
N ILE A 721 36.83 -57.60 -52.19
CA ILE A 721 38.11 -56.90 -52.34
C ILE A 721 38.54 -57.16 -53.78
N VAL A 722 38.60 -56.11 -54.61
CA VAL A 722 39.19 -56.24 -55.93
C VAL A 722 40.65 -56.60 -55.70
N PRO A 723 41.16 -57.73 -56.22
CA PRO A 723 42.55 -58.11 -56.00
C PRO A 723 43.48 -56.96 -56.37
N GLU A 724 44.50 -56.72 -55.54
CA GLU A 724 45.51 -55.67 -55.70
C GLU A 724 46.40 -55.86 -56.96
N ARG A 725 46.06 -56.82 -57.82
CA ARG A 725 46.76 -57.14 -59.06
C ARG A 725 45.77 -57.29 -60.21
N ASN A 726 46.04 -56.56 -61.29
CA ASN A 726 45.31 -56.66 -62.54
C ASN A 726 45.35 -58.12 -63.05
N PRO A 727 44.21 -58.81 -63.26
CA PRO A 727 44.19 -60.16 -63.81
C PRO A 727 44.72 -60.25 -65.27
N LEU A 728 45.11 -59.11 -65.88
CA LEU A 728 45.81 -59.05 -67.17
C LEU A 728 47.35 -59.09 -67.05
N ASP A 729 47.95 -59.00 -65.85
CA ASP A 729 49.41 -59.13 -65.69
C ASP A 729 49.92 -60.58 -65.88
N ASP A 730 49.01 -61.55 -65.93
CA ASP A 730 49.32 -62.98 -66.17
C ASP A 730 49.01 -63.43 -67.61
N PHE A 731 48.54 -62.51 -68.47
CA PHE A 731 48.38 -62.73 -69.91
C PHE A 731 49.34 -61.83 -70.69
N ASP A 732 50.43 -62.42 -71.16
CA ASP A 732 51.27 -61.80 -72.19
C ASP A 732 50.51 -61.79 -73.54
N ILE A 733 49.82 -60.68 -73.80
CA ILE A 733 49.18 -60.37 -75.09
C ILE A 733 50.16 -59.67 -76.06
N SER A 734 51.47 -59.66 -75.77
CA SER A 734 52.43 -59.22 -76.76
C SER A 734 52.42 -60.19 -77.97
N PRO A 735 52.44 -59.67 -79.21
CA PRO A 735 52.55 -60.53 -80.37
C PRO A 735 53.85 -61.34 -80.27
N ARG A 736 53.77 -62.66 -80.32
CA ARG A 736 54.94 -63.55 -80.49
C ARG A 736 55.87 -62.93 -81.53
N ARG A 737 57.11 -62.58 -81.15
CA ARG A 737 58.17 -62.18 -82.10
C ARG A 737 58.24 -63.24 -83.19
N ARG A 738 57.66 -62.95 -84.36
CA ARG A 738 57.80 -63.80 -85.54
C ARG A 738 59.25 -63.71 -86.00
N ARG A 739 59.87 -64.89 -86.10
CA ARG A 739 61.00 -65.19 -86.98
C ARG A 739 60.89 -64.42 -88.30
N LYS A 740 62.04 -63.91 -88.77
CA LYS A 740 62.28 -63.33 -90.12
C LYS A 740 61.23 -63.78 -91.14
N LEU A 741 60.48 -62.83 -91.69
CA LEU A 741 59.64 -63.07 -92.85
C LEU A 741 60.51 -63.04 -94.11
N ASP A 742 60.41 -64.10 -94.90
CA ASP A 742 61.03 -64.30 -96.20
C ASP A 742 60.51 -63.27 -97.22
N ALA A 743 61.39 -62.78 -98.09
CA ALA A 743 61.17 -61.61 -98.95
C ALA A 743 60.29 -61.85 -100.18
N ASN A 744 59.56 -62.98 -100.25
CA ASN A 744 58.89 -63.43 -101.49
C ASN A 744 57.40 -63.79 -101.35
N VAL A 745 56.67 -63.27 -100.36
CA VAL A 745 55.21 -63.49 -100.27
C VAL A 745 54.43 -62.28 -100.80
N ARG A 746 53.94 -62.39 -102.04
CA ARG A 746 52.96 -61.46 -102.64
C ARG A 746 51.54 -61.83 -102.18
N LEU A 747 50.84 -60.87 -101.57
CA LEU A 747 49.42 -61.01 -101.21
C LEU A 747 48.53 -60.73 -102.44
N PRO A 748 47.55 -61.59 -102.77
CA PRO A 748 46.66 -61.37 -103.91
C PRO A 748 45.61 -60.30 -103.60
N GLY A 749 45.41 -59.34 -104.51
CA GLY A 749 44.23 -58.46 -104.52
C GLY A 749 44.45 -56.97 -104.26
N VAL A 750 45.70 -56.49 -104.16
CA VAL A 750 45.98 -55.04 -104.04
C VAL A 750 46.84 -54.59 -105.22
N ALA A 751 46.33 -53.66 -106.02
CA ALA A 751 47.03 -53.09 -107.16
C ALA A 751 48.11 -52.09 -106.71
N ALA A 752 49.22 -52.06 -107.45
CA ALA A 752 50.50 -51.44 -107.10
C ALA A 752 50.56 -49.90 -107.09
N LYS A 753 49.44 -49.21 -106.81
CA LYS A 753 49.45 -47.74 -106.68
C LYS A 753 49.53 -47.25 -105.22
N ASP A 754 49.40 -48.15 -104.25
CA ASP A 754 49.50 -47.83 -102.81
C ASP A 754 50.57 -48.67 -102.09
N TYR A 755 51.72 -48.91 -102.73
CA TYR A 755 52.92 -49.45 -102.07
C TYR A 755 53.80 -48.37 -101.49
#